data_AF-A0A3B6KKQ6-F1
#
_entry.id   AF-A0A3B6KKQ6-F1
#
_cell.length_a   1.000
_cell.length_b   1.000
_cell.length_c   1.000
_cell.angle_alpha   90.00
_cell.angle_beta   90.00
_cell.angle_gamma   90.00
#
_symmetry.space_group_name_H-M   'P 1'
#
loop_
_entity.id
_entity.type
_entity.pdbx_description
1 polymer ?
#
loop_
_entity_poly.entity_id
_entity_poly.type
_entity_poly.pdbx_seq_one_letter_code
_entity_poly.pdbx_strand_id
1 'polypeptide(L)'
;MAMFAVLLLLAAPLLPPAAAQRPPGCRRQCGNVTVPYPFGIGARCHRAEGRGFRLECDDTRRPPRLTVAGYGHEVVAISLASAEATVLLNASRACYDRASGSGRVLGRREYPMALNGSAFLFSSMKSKFVAIGCPDLAYFVDDGGYYVTGCMSVCRPSERALPGSCRGDDGCCQSNIPLGLASYRPHLRSFGRRQQQQGGTFLANSTGCAYAFMVDAWWFWYAGSHFNRTGDFAVPVVLDWAIRGAGAGASCAAVRENATAYACRSAHSVCLDSTNGPGYVCNCSSGYEGNPYVLGGCIDVDECARHDLYPCYGVCTNTPGSYLCTCPKGWSGNSTVQDGCHQQDKFTLALKAVTGVSIGVFMVILACFWAHLSLQKRRMLRAKQRFFEQNGGLLLQQHLGSLASSGVAFKIFSEEEIKKATGNFDEARVLGRGGNGVVYRGVLPGAGGSTTVAIKRSRVADEKQLKEFSKEMLILSQINHRNVVKLLGCCLEVEVPMLVYEYVPNGSLHRYIHGGGGKSEAPLPPGERLRVAAESAHALAYMHSSASPPILHGDVKSANILLDGELTAKVSDFGASRLAPADEAQVATLVQGTCGYLDPEYLLTCQLTCKSDVYSFAVVLLELLTGRKAFCPDGPEEDDTSLAFSFVTAVQGGRHREIMDGNVREELGDEVIDDAAELVIRCLSLTGEERPTMMEVADKIERLRSCACRNATV
;
A
#
# COMPACT_ATOMS: atom_id res chain seq x y z
N MET A 1 -44.17 -12.34 -69.36
CA MET A 1 -42.75 -12.23 -68.99
C MET A 1 -42.53 -10.83 -68.46
N ALA A 2 -42.68 -10.68 -67.14
CA ALA A 2 -42.83 -9.40 -66.45
C ALA A 2 -41.48 -8.83 -65.98
N MET A 3 -41.38 -7.50 -66.08
CA MET A 3 -40.30 -6.64 -65.58
C MET A 3 -39.97 -6.90 -64.10
N PHE A 4 -38.68 -7.05 -63.79
CA PHE A 4 -38.15 -6.93 -62.43
C PHE A 4 -37.76 -5.46 -62.17
N ALA A 5 -38.47 -4.83 -61.23
CA ALA A 5 -38.11 -3.53 -60.66
C ALA A 5 -37.26 -3.76 -59.40
N VAL A 6 -36.05 -3.18 -59.37
CA VAL A 6 -35.20 -3.09 -58.18
C VAL A 6 -35.39 -1.71 -57.55
N LEU A 7 -35.81 -1.71 -56.29
CA LEU A 7 -36.06 -0.53 -55.46
C LEU A 7 -34.71 0.04 -54.97
N LEU A 8 -34.36 1.25 -55.39
CA LEU A 8 -33.25 2.05 -54.84
C LEU A 8 -33.74 2.83 -53.62
N LEU A 9 -33.34 2.42 -52.42
CA LEU A 9 -33.51 3.19 -51.19
C LEU A 9 -32.38 4.23 -51.06
N LEU A 10 -32.75 5.50 -51.22
CA LEU A 10 -31.93 6.67 -50.91
C LEU A 10 -31.67 6.73 -49.39
N ALA A 11 -30.47 6.35 -48.96
CA ALA A 11 -29.96 6.70 -47.65
C ALA A 11 -29.44 8.15 -47.69
N ALA A 12 -30.20 9.08 -47.12
CA ALA A 12 -29.71 10.42 -46.83
C ALA A 12 -28.61 10.34 -45.76
N PRO A 13 -27.47 11.07 -45.89
CA PRO A 13 -26.49 11.11 -44.83
C PRO A 13 -27.08 11.90 -43.65
N LEU A 14 -27.30 11.22 -42.54
CA LEU A 14 -27.54 11.87 -41.25
C LEU A 14 -26.29 12.69 -40.91
N LEU A 15 -26.39 14.01 -40.98
CA LEU A 15 -25.41 14.92 -40.39
C LEU A 15 -25.27 14.57 -38.90
N PRO A 16 -24.07 14.26 -38.38
CA PRO A 16 -23.89 14.05 -36.95
C PRO A 16 -24.16 15.36 -36.20
N PRO A 17 -24.63 15.29 -34.95
CA PRO A 17 -25.00 16.47 -34.17
C PRO A 17 -23.80 17.40 -33.99
N ALA A 18 -24.06 18.71 -34.07
CA ALA A 18 -23.12 19.83 -34.04
C ALA A 18 -22.33 20.01 -32.73
N ALA A 19 -22.18 18.98 -31.90
CA ALA A 19 -21.47 19.02 -30.61
C ALA A 19 -19.97 18.69 -30.70
N ALA A 20 -19.44 18.37 -31.89
CA ALA A 20 -18.16 17.66 -32.03
C ALA A 20 -16.98 18.49 -32.57
N GLN A 21 -17.13 19.81 -32.67
CA GLN A 21 -16.02 20.74 -32.95
C GLN A 21 -16.06 21.89 -31.94
N ARG A 22 -14.90 22.29 -31.42
CA ARG A 22 -14.79 23.49 -30.57
C ARG A 22 -15.32 24.68 -31.39
N PRO A 23 -16.36 25.39 -30.94
CA PRO A 23 -16.99 26.44 -31.74
C PRO A 23 -15.98 27.50 -32.20
N PRO A 24 -16.11 28.04 -33.42
CA PRO A 24 -15.32 29.21 -33.83
C PRO A 24 -15.58 30.36 -32.84
N GLY A 25 -14.50 30.97 -32.33
CA GLY A 25 -14.56 32.03 -31.30
C GLY A 25 -14.07 31.62 -29.91
N CYS A 26 -13.74 30.35 -29.67
CA CYS A 26 -13.14 29.92 -28.39
C CYS A 26 -11.69 30.40 -28.23
N ARG A 27 -11.40 31.05 -27.10
CA ARG A 27 -10.05 31.52 -26.74
C ARG A 27 -9.08 30.35 -26.57
N ARG A 28 -7.93 30.41 -27.24
CA ARG A 28 -6.92 29.33 -27.27
C ARG A 28 -5.77 29.49 -26.28
N GLN A 29 -5.52 30.70 -25.80
CA GLN A 29 -4.41 31.01 -24.91
C GLN A 29 -4.84 31.98 -23.82
N CYS A 30 -4.27 31.82 -22.63
CA CYS A 30 -4.37 32.77 -21.52
C CYS A 30 -2.96 32.98 -20.97
N GLY A 31 -2.43 34.20 -21.11
CA GLY A 31 -1.00 34.44 -20.89
C GLY A 31 -0.15 33.54 -21.79
N ASN A 32 0.79 32.81 -21.19
CA ASN A 32 1.68 31.88 -21.89
C ASN A 32 1.12 30.44 -22.00
N VAL A 33 -0.08 30.20 -21.46
CA VAL A 33 -0.65 28.84 -21.40
C VAL A 33 -1.56 28.61 -22.61
N THR A 34 -1.24 27.60 -23.41
CA THR A 34 -2.11 27.12 -24.49
C THR A 34 -3.15 26.17 -23.91
N VAL A 35 -4.42 26.38 -24.25
CA VAL A 35 -5.57 25.64 -23.73
C VAL A 35 -6.11 24.70 -24.80
N PRO A 36 -5.71 23.42 -24.81
CA PRO A 36 -6.23 22.43 -25.75
C PRO A 36 -7.60 21.88 -25.30
N TYR A 37 -8.45 21.52 -26.26
CA TYR A 37 -9.65 20.72 -25.95
C TYR A 37 -9.21 19.33 -25.41
N PRO A 38 -9.83 18.75 -24.37
CA PRO A 38 -11.17 19.00 -23.82
C PRO A 38 -11.31 20.21 -22.89
N PHE A 39 -10.20 20.88 -22.54
CA PHE A 39 -10.22 22.11 -21.76
C PHE A 39 -10.66 23.31 -22.60
N GLY A 40 -11.28 24.29 -21.96
CA GLY A 40 -11.70 25.50 -22.66
C GLY A 40 -12.09 26.67 -21.77
N ILE A 41 -11.88 27.86 -22.34
CA ILE A 41 -12.27 29.15 -21.76
C ILE A 41 -13.56 29.62 -22.46
N GLY A 42 -14.58 29.95 -21.68
CA GLY A 42 -15.88 30.42 -22.18
C GLY A 42 -16.93 29.32 -22.34
N ALA A 43 -18.19 29.75 -22.51
CA ALA A 43 -19.33 28.85 -22.61
C ALA A 43 -19.23 27.96 -23.86
N ARG A 44 -19.51 26.66 -23.70
CA ARG A 44 -19.47 25.64 -24.78
C ARG A 44 -18.09 25.44 -25.45
N CYS A 45 -17.01 25.96 -24.84
CA CYS A 45 -15.65 25.81 -25.36
C CYS A 45 -14.87 24.64 -24.74
N HIS A 46 -15.47 23.96 -23.77
CA HIS A 46 -14.91 22.83 -23.03
C HIS A 46 -15.87 21.64 -23.10
N ARG A 47 -15.41 20.45 -22.74
CA ARG A 47 -16.29 19.29 -22.60
C ARG A 47 -17.36 19.56 -21.54
N ALA A 48 -18.63 19.35 -21.89
CA ALA A 48 -19.77 19.65 -21.02
C ALA A 48 -19.94 18.65 -19.86
N GLU A 49 -19.51 17.40 -20.05
CA GLU A 49 -19.53 16.34 -19.05
C GLU A 49 -18.21 16.33 -18.25
N GLY A 50 -18.31 16.44 -16.92
CA GLY A 50 -17.18 16.42 -15.98
C GLY A 50 -16.77 17.82 -15.50
N ARG A 51 -16.54 17.98 -14.19
CA ARG A 51 -16.00 19.23 -13.62
C ARG A 51 -14.48 19.29 -13.86
N GLY A 52 -13.92 20.49 -13.97
CA GLY A 52 -12.47 20.69 -14.14
C GLY A 52 -11.99 20.98 -15.57
N PHE A 53 -12.79 20.71 -16.61
CA PHE A 53 -12.44 21.08 -18.00
C PHE A 53 -12.72 22.55 -18.35
N ARG A 54 -13.57 23.21 -17.57
CA ARG A 54 -13.86 24.64 -17.71
C ARG A 54 -12.77 25.46 -17.03
N LEU A 55 -12.13 26.35 -17.79
CA LEU A 55 -11.10 27.24 -17.30
C LEU A 55 -11.55 28.70 -17.40
N GLU A 56 -11.02 29.55 -16.51
CA GLU A 56 -11.29 30.98 -16.44
C GLU A 56 -9.98 31.75 -16.59
N CYS A 57 -9.98 32.74 -17.49
CA CYS A 57 -8.83 33.60 -17.72
C CYS A 57 -9.13 34.99 -17.14
N ASP A 58 -8.35 35.40 -16.15
CA ASP A 58 -8.43 36.72 -15.56
C ASP A 58 -7.45 37.67 -16.28
N ASP A 59 -8.01 38.50 -17.16
CA ASP A 59 -7.27 39.51 -17.94
C ASP A 59 -6.97 40.78 -17.13
N THR A 60 -7.50 40.92 -15.92
CA THR A 60 -7.23 42.09 -15.08
C THR A 60 -5.81 42.07 -14.49
N ARG A 61 -5.17 40.89 -14.47
CA ARG A 61 -3.79 40.66 -14.03
C ARG A 61 -2.82 40.75 -15.21
N ARG A 62 -1.57 41.15 -14.94
CA ARG A 62 -0.48 41.12 -15.92
C ARG A 62 0.70 40.31 -15.36
N PRO A 63 1.03 39.14 -15.92
CA PRO A 63 0.35 38.47 -17.05
C PRO A 63 -1.06 37.94 -16.67
N PRO A 64 -1.94 37.69 -17.66
CA PRO A 64 -3.26 37.10 -17.43
C PRO A 64 -3.15 35.75 -16.72
N ARG A 65 -4.06 35.50 -15.78
CA ARG A 65 -4.02 34.30 -14.92
C ARG A 65 -5.09 33.30 -15.32
N LEU A 66 -4.67 32.07 -15.66
CA LEU A 66 -5.58 30.97 -16.00
C LEU A 66 -5.90 30.16 -14.74
N THR A 67 -7.18 29.90 -14.47
CA THR A 67 -7.63 29.14 -13.30
C THR A 67 -8.64 28.07 -13.64
N VAL A 68 -8.74 27.03 -12.81
CA VAL A 68 -9.80 26.02 -12.92
C VAL A 68 -11.11 26.59 -12.35
N ALA A 69 -12.15 26.67 -13.18
CA ALA A 69 -13.43 27.25 -12.78
C ALA A 69 -14.06 26.46 -11.62
N GLY A 70 -14.49 27.16 -10.57
CA GLY A 70 -15.05 26.57 -9.35
C GLY A 70 -14.03 26.13 -8.30
N TYR A 71 -12.74 26.08 -8.63
CA TYR A 71 -11.66 25.70 -7.69
C TYR A 71 -10.63 26.83 -7.47
N GLY A 72 -10.42 27.72 -8.46
CA GLY A 72 -9.57 28.91 -8.30
C GLY A 72 -8.06 28.65 -8.32
N HIS A 73 -7.64 27.40 -8.56
CA HIS A 73 -6.22 27.03 -8.70
C HIS A 73 -5.66 27.52 -10.04
N GLU A 74 -4.48 28.15 -10.00
CA GLU A 74 -3.81 28.68 -11.18
C GLU A 74 -3.15 27.56 -11.99
N VAL A 75 -3.42 27.52 -13.29
CA VAL A 75 -2.91 26.51 -14.23
C VAL A 75 -1.73 27.09 -15.00
N VAL A 76 -0.60 26.38 -14.97
CA VAL A 76 0.66 26.83 -15.58
C VAL A 76 0.97 26.06 -16.85
N ALA A 77 0.57 24.79 -16.92
CA ALA A 77 0.78 23.93 -18.08
C ALA A 77 -0.30 22.86 -18.19
N ILE A 78 -0.63 22.46 -19.42
CA ILE A 78 -1.55 21.36 -19.74
C ILE A 78 -0.90 20.52 -20.84
N SER A 79 -0.79 19.21 -20.62
CA SER A 79 -0.26 18.25 -21.59
C SER A 79 -1.33 17.24 -21.95
N LEU A 80 -1.64 17.13 -23.24
CA LEU A 80 -2.51 16.08 -23.77
C LEU A 80 -1.80 14.73 -23.83
N ALA A 81 -0.54 14.72 -24.27
CA ALA A 81 0.21 13.48 -24.51
C ALA A 81 0.48 12.70 -23.22
N SER A 82 0.77 13.40 -22.11
CA SER A 82 0.99 12.77 -20.80
C SER A 82 -0.25 12.77 -19.91
N ALA A 83 -1.37 13.37 -20.35
CA ALA A 83 -2.58 13.54 -19.54
C ALA A 83 -2.32 14.21 -18.17
N GLU A 84 -1.47 15.24 -18.17
CA GLU A 84 -1.05 15.96 -16.97
C GLU A 84 -1.38 17.46 -17.06
N ALA A 85 -1.56 18.09 -15.90
CA ALA A 85 -1.63 19.53 -15.76
C ALA A 85 -0.82 19.99 -14.55
N THR A 86 -0.12 21.11 -14.67
CA THR A 86 0.64 21.71 -13.57
C THR A 86 -0.11 22.90 -13.03
N VAL A 87 -0.32 22.94 -11.72
CA VAL A 87 -1.01 24.03 -11.01
C VAL A 87 -0.13 24.65 -9.92
N LEU A 88 -0.39 25.90 -9.56
CA LEU A 88 0.26 26.54 -8.39
C LEU A 88 -0.63 26.42 -7.16
N LEU A 89 -0.10 25.80 -6.11
CA LEU A 89 -0.75 25.63 -4.81
C LEU A 89 0.01 26.37 -3.72
N ASN A 90 -0.72 26.99 -2.79
CA ASN A 90 -0.13 27.71 -1.68
C ASN A 90 0.43 26.75 -0.62
N ALA A 91 1.62 27.06 -0.10
CA ALA A 91 2.21 26.31 0.99
C ALA A 91 1.55 26.66 2.33
N SER A 92 1.17 25.65 3.10
CA SER A 92 0.68 25.84 4.47
C SER A 92 1.85 26.18 5.39
N ARG A 93 1.61 27.00 6.41
CA ARG A 93 2.68 27.46 7.31
C ARG A 93 2.24 27.63 8.76
N ALA A 94 3.20 27.48 9.65
CA ALA A 94 3.11 27.86 11.06
C ALA A 94 4.36 28.66 11.44
N CYS A 95 4.20 29.92 11.84
CA CYS A 95 5.31 30.80 12.20
C CYS A 95 5.42 31.01 13.71
N TYR A 96 6.64 31.16 14.23
CA TYR A 96 6.92 31.21 15.66
C TYR A 96 7.61 32.52 16.07
N ASP A 97 7.35 32.97 17.31
CA ASP A 97 8.00 34.16 17.85
C ASP A 97 9.46 33.87 18.25
N ARG A 98 10.39 34.50 17.52
CA ARG A 98 11.84 34.43 17.80
C ARG A 98 12.24 35.23 19.04
N ALA A 99 11.51 36.28 19.41
CA ALA A 99 11.95 37.25 20.42
C ALA A 99 11.75 36.75 21.87
N SER A 100 10.71 35.96 22.13
CA SER A 100 10.38 35.50 23.48
C SER A 100 10.98 34.15 23.86
N GLY A 101 11.53 33.39 22.90
CA GLY A 101 11.96 32.00 23.10
C GLY A 101 10.83 31.07 23.56
N SER A 102 9.57 31.52 23.55
CA SER A 102 8.43 30.81 24.15
C SER A 102 7.86 29.70 23.26
N GLY A 103 8.27 29.64 21.98
CA GLY A 103 7.68 28.72 21.00
C GLY A 103 6.23 29.05 20.63
N ARG A 104 5.74 30.25 21.00
CA ARG A 104 4.36 30.67 20.73
C ARG A 104 4.15 30.90 19.23
N VAL A 105 3.09 30.30 18.69
CA VAL A 105 2.69 30.44 17.27
C VAL A 105 2.18 31.86 17.03
N LEU A 106 2.87 32.62 16.17
CA LEU A 106 2.48 33.97 15.75
C LEU A 106 1.34 33.95 14.72
N GLY A 107 1.25 32.89 13.92
CA GLY A 107 0.21 32.71 12.93
C GLY A 107 0.32 31.38 12.21
N ARG A 108 -0.82 30.70 12.08
CA ARG A 108 -0.99 29.44 11.33
C ARG A 108 -1.90 29.70 10.14
N ARG A 109 -1.49 29.25 8.95
CA ARG A 109 -2.32 29.25 7.74
C ARG A 109 -2.24 27.87 7.10
N GLU A 110 -3.38 27.22 7.05
CA GLU A 110 -3.53 25.93 6.39
C GLU A 110 -4.35 26.14 5.14
N TYR A 111 -3.82 25.66 4.02
CA TYR A 111 -4.49 25.70 2.73
C TYR A 111 -4.91 24.26 2.39
N PRO A 112 -6.11 23.82 2.81
CA PRO A 112 -6.65 22.56 2.34
C PRO A 112 -6.88 22.64 0.82
N MET A 113 -6.64 21.53 0.13
CA MET A 113 -6.82 21.46 -1.31
C MET A 113 -7.82 20.38 -1.64
N ALA A 114 -8.85 20.75 -2.41
CA ALA A 114 -9.93 19.85 -2.77
C ALA A 114 -10.19 19.89 -4.27
N LEU A 115 -10.00 18.77 -4.95
CA LEU A 115 -10.32 18.56 -6.37
C LEU A 115 -11.47 17.57 -6.55
N ASN A 116 -12.23 17.30 -5.48
CA ASN A 116 -13.32 16.32 -5.47
C ASN A 116 -14.33 16.59 -6.58
N GLY A 117 -14.68 15.52 -7.29
CA GLY A 117 -15.60 15.56 -8.42
C GLY A 117 -15.05 16.24 -9.68
N SER A 118 -13.78 16.66 -9.70
CA SER A 118 -13.11 17.18 -10.89
C SER A 118 -12.47 16.06 -11.73
N ALA A 119 -11.97 16.44 -12.91
CA ALA A 119 -11.17 15.58 -13.77
C ALA A 119 -9.77 15.26 -13.20
N PHE A 120 -9.31 16.03 -12.21
CA PHE A 120 -7.93 16.02 -11.71
C PHE A 120 -7.77 15.20 -10.44
N LEU A 121 -6.62 14.51 -10.34
CA LEU A 121 -6.08 13.91 -9.12
C LEU A 121 -4.62 14.31 -8.96
N PHE A 122 -4.10 14.29 -7.73
CA PHE A 122 -2.68 14.52 -7.50
C PHE A 122 -1.85 13.38 -8.10
N SER A 123 -0.82 13.72 -8.87
CA SER A 123 0.04 12.74 -9.54
C SER A 123 0.93 12.03 -8.53
N SER A 124 0.64 10.77 -8.19
CA SER A 124 1.42 10.02 -7.20
C SER A 124 2.85 9.72 -7.63
N MET A 125 3.12 9.76 -8.94
CA MET A 125 4.42 9.50 -9.52
C MET A 125 5.31 10.75 -9.61
N LYS A 126 4.71 11.94 -9.69
CA LYS A 126 5.42 13.21 -9.95
C LYS A 126 5.32 14.23 -8.83
N SER A 127 4.32 14.11 -7.95
CA SER A 127 4.12 15.02 -6.81
C SER A 127 4.45 14.33 -5.48
N LYS A 128 5.05 15.09 -4.55
CA LYS A 128 5.37 14.63 -3.19
C LYS A 128 4.84 15.59 -2.14
N PHE A 129 4.60 15.09 -0.94
CA PHE A 129 4.33 15.93 0.23
C PHE A 129 5.64 16.29 0.91
N VAL A 130 5.86 17.57 1.19
CA VAL A 130 7.11 18.08 1.76
C VAL A 130 6.82 18.89 3.02
N ALA A 131 7.64 18.65 4.04
CA ALA A 131 7.69 19.38 5.30
C ALA A 131 9.04 20.09 5.43
N ILE A 132 9.02 21.36 5.85
CA ILE A 132 10.23 22.17 6.07
C ILE A 132 10.09 22.91 7.40
N GLY A 133 11.08 22.81 8.27
CA GLY A 133 11.09 23.49 9.58
C GLY A 133 11.61 22.59 10.70
N CYS A 134 11.88 23.17 11.87
CA CYS A 134 12.52 22.46 12.97
C CYS A 134 12.05 22.89 14.36
N PRO A 135 11.75 21.94 15.26
CA PRO A 135 11.20 20.61 14.97
C PRO A 135 9.76 20.73 14.46
N ASP A 136 9.41 20.00 13.40
CA ASP A 136 8.08 20.05 12.81
C ASP A 136 7.59 18.65 12.41
N LEU A 137 6.34 18.35 12.73
CA LEU A 137 5.59 17.22 12.18
C LEU A 137 4.53 17.77 11.24
N ALA A 138 4.68 17.48 9.95
CA ALA A 138 3.64 17.76 8.97
C ALA A 138 3.01 16.45 8.52
N TYR A 139 1.68 16.41 8.52
CA TYR A 139 0.93 15.29 7.96
C TYR A 139 -0.30 15.83 7.25
N PHE A 140 -0.90 15.01 6.39
CA PHE A 140 -2.21 15.31 5.85
C PHE A 140 -3.16 14.15 6.05
N VAL A 141 -4.44 14.49 6.10
CA VAL A 141 -5.55 13.55 6.11
C VAL A 141 -6.29 13.73 4.79
N ASP A 142 -6.66 12.62 4.15
CA ASP A 142 -7.58 12.66 3.01
C ASP A 142 -9.01 13.01 3.46
N ASP A 143 -9.91 13.36 2.52
CA ASP A 143 -11.28 13.75 2.91
C ASP A 143 -12.09 12.58 3.51
N GLY A 144 -11.70 11.34 3.24
CA GLY A 144 -12.33 10.16 3.80
C GLY A 144 -11.91 9.85 5.24
N GLY A 145 -10.82 10.44 5.74
CA GLY A 145 -10.24 10.10 7.05
C GLY A 145 -9.54 8.74 7.09
N TYR A 146 -9.49 8.01 5.96
CA TYR A 146 -8.97 6.65 5.88
C TYR A 146 -7.47 6.63 5.59
N TYR A 147 -6.90 7.73 5.10
CA TYR A 147 -5.49 7.82 4.77
C TYR A 147 -4.84 9.01 5.46
N VAL A 148 -3.86 8.69 6.29
CA VAL A 148 -2.97 9.67 6.91
C VAL A 148 -1.54 9.34 6.51
N THR A 149 -0.86 10.31 5.93
CA THR A 149 0.58 10.23 5.75
C THR A 149 1.20 11.55 6.15
N GLY A 150 2.42 11.48 6.63
CA GLY A 150 3.15 12.64 7.10
C GLY A 150 4.58 12.27 7.31
N CYS A 151 5.36 13.27 7.65
CA CYS A 151 6.76 13.08 7.90
C CYS A 151 7.28 14.21 8.80
N MET A 152 8.38 13.93 9.49
CA MET A 152 8.91 14.78 10.55
C MET A 152 10.30 15.29 10.19
N SER A 153 10.57 16.56 10.50
CA SER A 153 11.89 17.16 10.33
C SER A 153 12.43 17.74 11.65
N VAL A 154 13.73 17.54 11.85
CA VAL A 154 14.51 18.05 12.99
C VAL A 154 15.79 18.72 12.49
N CYS A 155 16.33 19.67 13.25
CA CYS A 155 17.61 20.34 12.93
C CYS A 155 18.66 19.95 13.97
N ARG A 156 19.80 19.39 13.56
CA ARG A 156 20.95 19.19 14.45
C ARG A 156 21.93 20.38 14.41
N PRO A 157 22.63 20.70 15.50
CA PRO A 157 23.64 21.76 15.49
C PRO A 157 24.95 21.32 14.77
N SER A 158 25.12 21.72 13.49
CA SER A 158 26.36 21.78 12.63
C SER A 158 27.18 20.47 12.41
N GLU A 159 27.89 20.17 11.31
CA GLU A 159 28.34 20.84 10.09
C GLU A 159 28.09 19.91 8.87
N ARG A 160 27.69 20.47 7.70
CA ARG A 160 27.51 19.80 6.38
C ARG A 160 26.28 18.89 6.21
N ALA A 161 25.12 19.52 6.04
CA ALA A 161 24.01 18.94 5.28
C ALA A 161 24.40 18.90 3.78
N LEU A 162 24.30 17.73 3.14
CA LEU A 162 24.44 17.61 1.68
C LEU A 162 23.18 18.19 1.00
N PRO A 163 23.30 19.04 -0.04
CA PRO A 163 22.14 19.60 -0.73
C PRO A 163 21.22 18.49 -1.28
N GLY A 164 19.92 18.57 -1.01
CA GLY A 164 18.88 17.80 -1.71
C GLY A 164 18.45 16.47 -1.09
N SER A 165 19.03 16.02 0.04
CA SER A 165 18.69 14.70 0.60
C SER A 165 17.34 14.63 1.32
N CYS A 166 16.84 15.73 1.94
CA CYS A 166 15.51 15.85 2.58
C CYS A 166 15.04 14.58 3.33
N ARG A 167 15.91 14.07 4.22
CA ARG A 167 15.75 12.80 4.97
C ARG A 167 15.22 12.99 6.40
N GLY A 168 14.94 14.23 6.81
CA GLY A 168 14.43 14.57 8.13
C GLY A 168 15.45 15.16 9.11
N ASP A 169 16.75 15.08 8.84
CA ASP A 169 17.86 15.56 9.70
C ASP A 169 18.39 16.96 9.38
N ASP A 170 18.06 17.48 8.20
CA ASP A 170 18.45 18.80 7.70
C ASP A 170 17.31 19.85 7.76
N GLY A 171 16.28 19.60 8.57
CA GLY A 171 15.08 20.44 8.63
C GLY A 171 14.15 20.36 7.41
N CYS A 172 14.29 19.30 6.62
CA CYS A 172 13.47 19.00 5.45
C CYS A 172 13.09 17.51 5.47
N CYS A 173 11.82 17.21 5.20
CA CYS A 173 11.32 15.86 5.06
C CYS A 173 10.33 15.74 3.90
N GLN A 174 10.28 14.57 3.24
CA GLN A 174 9.31 14.28 2.17
C GLN A 174 8.59 12.95 2.39
N SER A 175 7.34 12.86 1.92
CA SER A 175 6.53 11.63 1.89
C SER A 175 5.87 11.43 0.52
N ASN A 176 5.63 10.17 0.17
CA ASN A 176 4.89 9.80 -1.04
C ASN A 176 3.38 9.94 -0.79
N ILE A 177 2.62 10.10 -1.87
CA ILE A 177 1.16 10.22 -1.83
C ILE A 177 0.48 8.99 -2.45
N PRO A 178 -0.72 8.62 -2.02
CA PRO A 178 -1.42 7.45 -2.53
C PRO A 178 -1.99 7.72 -3.92
N LEU A 179 -2.29 6.64 -4.65
CA LEU A 179 -3.11 6.72 -5.86
C LEU A 179 -4.53 7.15 -5.49
N GLY A 180 -5.21 7.85 -6.40
CA GLY A 180 -6.59 8.25 -6.18
C GLY A 180 -6.79 9.52 -5.35
N LEU A 181 -5.71 10.19 -4.92
CA LEU A 181 -5.82 11.37 -4.06
C LEU A 181 -6.43 12.55 -4.83
N ALA A 182 -7.63 12.97 -4.43
CA ALA A 182 -8.34 14.11 -5.01
C ALA A 182 -8.30 15.35 -4.09
N SER A 183 -8.12 15.15 -2.80
CA SER A 183 -8.09 16.22 -1.81
C SER A 183 -7.20 15.84 -0.63
N TYR A 184 -6.69 16.86 0.05
CA TYR A 184 -5.99 16.67 1.31
C TYR A 184 -6.13 17.90 2.21
N ARG A 185 -6.09 17.66 3.52
CA ARG A 185 -5.97 18.71 4.53
C ARG A 185 -4.62 18.61 5.24
N PRO A 186 -3.73 19.59 5.08
CA PRO A 186 -2.44 19.58 5.77
C PRO A 186 -2.60 20.01 7.22
N HIS A 187 -1.81 19.40 8.09
CA HIS A 187 -1.68 19.73 9.50
C HIS A 187 -0.20 19.89 9.84
N LEU A 188 0.13 21.02 10.48
CA LEU A 188 1.46 21.26 11.05
C LEU A 188 1.38 21.19 12.58
N ARG A 189 2.25 20.40 13.18
CA ARG A 189 2.41 20.30 14.63
C ARG A 189 3.87 20.53 15.00
N SER A 190 4.10 21.62 15.73
CA SER A 190 5.38 21.83 16.40
C SER A 190 5.41 21.05 17.71
N PHE A 191 6.56 20.44 18.01
CA PHE A 191 6.83 19.93 19.34
C PHE A 191 7.34 21.10 20.20
N GLY A 192 6.46 21.65 21.05
CA GLY A 192 6.79 22.75 21.95
C GLY A 192 7.83 22.38 23.01
N ARG A 193 8.54 23.39 23.55
CA ARG A 193 9.48 23.28 24.68
C ARG A 193 8.80 22.61 25.88
N ARG A 194 9.34 21.50 26.38
CA ARG A 194 9.25 21.21 27.83
C ARG A 194 10.17 22.22 28.53
N GLN A 195 9.60 22.93 29.49
CA GLN A 195 10.30 23.93 30.30
C GLN A 195 11.29 23.20 31.23
N GLN A 196 12.46 22.83 30.70
CA GLN A 196 13.56 22.36 31.52
C GLN A 196 14.83 23.07 31.06
N GLN A 197 15.39 23.84 31.99
CA GLN A 197 16.65 24.57 31.86
C GLN A 197 17.76 23.61 31.42
N GLN A 198 18.10 23.57 30.13
CA GLN A 198 19.46 23.45 29.59
C GLN A 198 19.40 23.23 28.07
N GLY A 199 20.18 24.02 27.33
CA GLY A 199 20.49 23.76 25.92
C GLY A 199 19.87 24.73 24.91
N GLY A 200 20.37 25.97 24.86
CA GLY A 200 20.13 26.92 23.78
C GLY A 200 20.79 26.56 22.43
N THR A 201 21.14 25.31 22.19
CA THR A 201 21.95 24.86 21.05
C THR A 201 21.15 24.35 19.85
N PHE A 202 19.86 23.99 20.03
CA PHE A 202 19.08 23.34 18.96
C PHE A 202 18.50 24.30 17.88
N LEU A 203 18.54 25.63 18.09
CA LEU A 203 17.71 26.58 17.33
C LEU A 203 18.46 27.79 16.73
N ALA A 204 19.79 27.90 16.86
CA ALA A 204 20.54 29.06 16.35
C ALA A 204 20.38 29.30 14.83
N ASN A 205 19.99 28.26 14.07
CA ASN A 205 19.79 28.31 12.61
C ASN A 205 18.36 27.93 12.14
N SER A 206 17.35 27.96 13.02
CA SER A 206 15.98 27.58 12.65
C SER A 206 15.25 28.63 11.79
N THR A 207 14.50 28.20 10.78
CA THR A 207 13.63 29.07 9.97
C THR A 207 12.51 29.66 10.84
N GLY A 208 12.11 30.92 10.60
CA GLY A 208 11.07 31.59 11.41
C GLY A 208 9.66 30.97 11.27
N CYS A 209 9.47 30.11 10.26
CA CYS A 209 8.24 29.37 10.02
C CYS A 209 8.55 27.94 9.60
N ALA A 210 7.62 27.04 9.93
CA ALA A 210 7.50 25.72 9.36
C ALA A 210 6.49 25.73 8.20
N TYR A 211 6.69 24.87 7.21
CA TYR A 211 5.90 24.79 6.00
C TYR A 211 5.55 23.34 5.64
N ALA A 212 4.34 23.16 5.09
CA ALA A 212 3.87 21.88 4.57
C ALA A 212 3.14 22.09 3.25
N PHE A 213 3.52 21.36 2.20
CA PHE A 213 2.94 21.53 0.87
C PHE A 213 3.15 20.31 -0.04
N MET A 214 2.27 20.18 -1.04
CA MET A 214 2.48 19.27 -2.17
C MET A 214 3.34 19.97 -3.23
N VAL A 215 4.28 19.27 -3.86
CA VAL A 215 5.15 19.85 -4.89
C VAL A 215 5.58 18.83 -5.94
N ASP A 216 5.83 19.29 -7.16
CA ASP A 216 6.56 18.56 -8.19
C ASP A 216 7.95 18.17 -7.67
N ALA A 217 8.20 16.85 -7.62
CA ALA A 217 9.43 16.28 -7.09
C ALA A 217 10.67 16.78 -7.84
N TRP A 218 10.58 16.98 -9.15
CA TRP A 218 11.70 17.46 -9.96
C TRP A 218 11.98 18.94 -9.69
N TRP A 219 10.93 19.76 -9.66
CA TRP A 219 11.08 21.17 -9.32
C TRP A 219 11.70 21.36 -7.95
N PHE A 220 11.25 20.59 -6.95
CA PHE A 220 11.76 20.68 -5.58
C PHE A 220 13.23 20.28 -5.48
N TRP A 221 13.65 19.27 -6.24
CA TRP A 221 15.05 18.83 -6.30
C TRP A 221 15.99 19.95 -6.79
N TYR A 222 15.60 20.68 -7.83
CA TYR A 222 16.41 21.77 -8.40
C TYR A 222 16.31 23.09 -7.63
N ALA A 223 15.19 23.36 -6.94
CA ALA A 223 14.98 24.59 -6.16
C ALA A 223 15.89 24.68 -4.91
N GLY A 224 16.49 23.56 -4.49
CA GLY A 224 17.35 23.47 -3.31
C GLY A 224 16.56 23.40 -1.99
N SER A 225 17.10 22.71 -0.98
CA SER A 225 16.45 22.49 0.32
C SER A 225 16.53 23.67 1.30
N HIS A 226 17.16 24.78 0.92
CA HIS A 226 17.34 25.95 1.81
C HIS A 226 16.19 26.95 1.67
N PHE A 227 15.04 26.64 2.27
CA PHE A 227 13.91 27.56 2.36
C PHE A 227 14.01 28.45 3.61
N ASN A 228 14.92 29.43 3.62
CA ASN A 228 14.90 30.49 4.63
C ASN A 228 13.85 31.54 4.28
N ARG A 229 12.57 31.20 4.47
CA ARG A 229 11.42 32.05 4.13
C ARG A 229 10.54 32.36 5.34
N THR A 230 9.95 33.55 5.34
CA THR A 230 9.06 34.06 6.40
C THR A 230 7.63 34.37 5.91
N GLY A 231 7.32 34.13 4.64
CA GLY A 231 6.08 34.55 4.00
C GLY A 231 5.35 33.43 3.24
N ASP A 232 4.13 33.75 2.80
CA ASP A 232 3.32 32.87 1.95
C ASP A 232 3.95 32.74 0.55
N PHE A 233 3.94 31.52 -0.01
CA PHE A 233 4.38 31.26 -1.38
C PHE A 233 3.58 30.13 -2.00
N ALA A 234 3.61 30.06 -3.33
CA ALA A 234 3.01 28.97 -4.09
C ALA A 234 4.09 28.08 -4.70
N VAL A 235 3.75 26.81 -4.90
CA VAL A 235 4.62 25.78 -5.47
C VAL A 235 3.92 25.09 -6.63
N PRO A 236 4.66 24.65 -7.66
CA PRO A 236 4.10 23.88 -8.77
C PRO A 236 3.78 22.46 -8.32
N VAL A 237 2.61 21.98 -8.71
CA VAL A 237 2.11 20.63 -8.41
C VAL A 237 1.60 19.99 -9.69
N VAL A 238 2.00 18.73 -9.93
CA VAL A 238 1.55 17.96 -11.09
C VAL A 238 0.30 17.17 -10.72
N LEU A 239 -0.73 17.33 -11.54
CA LEU A 239 -2.02 16.65 -11.46
C LEU A 239 -2.20 15.76 -12.68
N ASP A 240 -2.68 14.54 -12.47
CA ASP A 240 -3.13 13.66 -13.55
C ASP A 240 -4.60 13.97 -13.85
N TRP A 241 -4.97 14.15 -15.11
CA TRP A 241 -6.35 14.36 -15.51
C TRP A 241 -6.88 13.23 -16.37
N ALA A 242 -8.17 12.94 -16.24
CA ALA A 242 -8.85 11.94 -17.05
C ALA A 242 -10.31 12.35 -17.31
N ILE A 243 -10.96 11.70 -18.27
CA ILE A 243 -12.39 11.82 -18.45
C ILE A 243 -13.09 11.04 -17.32
N ARG A 244 -13.71 11.77 -16.38
CA ARG A 244 -14.36 11.26 -15.16
C ARG A 244 -15.79 11.83 -15.05
N GLY A 245 -16.80 11.04 -14.66
CA GLY A 245 -18.15 11.55 -14.42
C GLY A 245 -19.28 10.50 -14.42
N ALA A 246 -20.44 10.87 -13.88
CA ALA A 246 -21.64 10.03 -13.86
C ALA A 246 -22.17 9.81 -15.29
N GLY A 247 -21.98 8.60 -15.82
CA GLY A 247 -22.35 8.21 -17.19
C GLY A 247 -21.16 7.92 -18.11
N ALA A 248 -19.94 8.34 -17.74
CA ALA A 248 -18.71 7.85 -18.33
C ALA A 248 -18.28 6.61 -17.53
N GLY A 249 -18.62 5.42 -18.04
CA GLY A 249 -18.13 4.15 -17.50
C GLY A 249 -16.66 4.23 -17.05
N ALA A 250 -16.35 3.56 -15.94
CA ALA A 250 -15.08 3.71 -15.23
C ALA A 250 -13.82 3.30 -16.03
N SER A 251 -14.00 2.75 -17.23
CA SER A 251 -12.96 2.25 -18.13
C SER A 251 -13.35 2.40 -19.60
N CYS A 252 -12.35 2.29 -20.48
CA CYS A 252 -12.49 2.26 -21.93
C CYS A 252 -13.46 1.19 -22.42
N ALA A 253 -13.50 0.03 -21.77
CA ALA A 253 -14.40 -1.06 -22.11
C ALA A 253 -15.87 -0.66 -21.88
N ALA A 254 -16.15 -0.02 -20.75
CA ALA A 254 -17.51 0.35 -20.36
C ALA A 254 -18.11 1.48 -21.20
N VAL A 255 -17.29 2.37 -21.78
CA VAL A 255 -17.78 3.56 -22.51
C VAL A 255 -17.93 3.31 -24.02
N ARG A 256 -17.26 2.28 -24.56
CA ARG A 256 -17.37 1.93 -25.99
C ARG A 256 -18.80 1.61 -26.44
N GLU A 257 -19.66 1.18 -25.52
CA GLU A 257 -21.06 0.87 -25.78
C GLU A 257 -21.97 2.12 -25.81
N ASN A 258 -21.51 3.27 -25.29
CA ASN A 258 -22.27 4.51 -25.24
C ASN A 258 -21.64 5.62 -26.11
N ALA A 259 -22.06 5.70 -27.37
CA ALA A 259 -21.48 6.57 -28.39
C ALA A 259 -21.57 8.09 -28.09
N THR A 260 -22.53 8.52 -27.28
CA THR A 260 -22.68 9.94 -26.91
C THR A 260 -21.67 10.36 -25.83
N ALA A 261 -21.36 9.45 -24.90
CA ALA A 261 -20.44 9.68 -23.78
C ALA A 261 -18.95 9.45 -24.15
N TYR A 262 -18.67 8.74 -25.24
CA TYR A 262 -17.30 8.44 -25.68
C TYR A 262 -16.50 9.71 -26.08
N ALA A 263 -15.31 9.87 -25.49
CA ALA A 263 -14.51 11.08 -25.62
C ALA A 263 -13.51 11.09 -26.78
N CYS A 264 -13.06 9.92 -27.24
CA CYS A 264 -12.06 9.83 -28.30
C CYS A 264 -12.78 9.97 -29.65
N ARG A 265 -12.55 11.07 -30.35
CA ARG A 265 -13.32 11.43 -31.56
C ARG A 265 -12.53 11.25 -32.85
N SER A 266 -11.20 11.29 -32.78
CA SER A 266 -10.36 11.15 -33.97
C SER A 266 -10.32 9.69 -34.47
N ALA A 267 -10.34 9.47 -35.78
CA ALA A 267 -10.29 8.12 -36.38
C ALA A 267 -9.01 7.34 -36.01
N HIS A 268 -7.91 8.07 -35.80
CA HIS A 268 -6.61 7.54 -35.39
C HIS A 268 -6.34 7.82 -33.90
N SER A 269 -7.35 7.61 -33.05
CA SER A 269 -7.22 7.72 -31.60
C SER A 269 -7.52 6.40 -30.89
N VAL A 270 -6.83 6.19 -29.77
CA VAL A 270 -6.98 5.03 -28.89
C VAL A 270 -7.44 5.49 -27.51
N CYS A 271 -8.28 4.68 -26.87
CA CYS A 271 -8.70 4.88 -25.50
C CYS A 271 -7.77 4.11 -24.57
N LEU A 272 -7.28 4.77 -23.51
CA LEU A 272 -6.41 4.19 -22.49
C LEU A 272 -7.03 4.43 -21.11
N ASP A 273 -7.09 3.39 -20.28
CA ASP A 273 -7.55 3.54 -18.89
C ASP A 273 -6.56 4.39 -18.08
N SER A 274 -7.09 5.21 -17.18
CA SER A 274 -6.27 6.06 -16.32
C SER A 274 -5.48 5.19 -15.33
N THR A 275 -4.19 5.49 -15.17
CA THR A 275 -3.31 4.83 -14.20
C THR A 275 -3.49 5.35 -12.78
N ASN A 276 -4.14 6.50 -12.60
CA ASN A 276 -4.39 7.14 -11.31
C ASN A 276 -5.91 7.33 -11.12
N GLY A 277 -6.54 6.35 -10.45
CA GLY A 277 -7.98 6.34 -10.17
C GLY A 277 -8.87 6.03 -11.39
N PRO A 278 -10.20 5.97 -11.20
CA PRO A 278 -11.16 5.58 -12.25
C PRO A 278 -11.30 6.64 -13.35
N GLY A 279 -11.41 6.21 -14.60
CA GLY A 279 -11.54 7.08 -15.77
C GLY A 279 -10.61 6.66 -16.90
N TYR A 280 -10.64 7.40 -18.00
CA TYR A 280 -9.83 7.10 -19.18
C TYR A 280 -9.36 8.37 -19.88
N VAL A 281 -8.36 8.22 -20.75
CA VAL A 281 -7.80 9.25 -21.60
C VAL A 281 -7.77 8.77 -23.05
N CYS A 282 -7.70 9.72 -23.98
CA CYS A 282 -7.53 9.45 -25.39
C CYS A 282 -6.13 9.85 -25.81
N ASN A 283 -5.47 8.98 -26.58
CA ASN A 283 -4.17 9.27 -27.20
C ASN A 283 -4.28 9.06 -28.72
N CYS A 284 -3.43 9.71 -29.51
CA CYS A 284 -3.32 9.36 -30.93
C CYS A 284 -2.64 7.98 -31.09
N SER A 285 -3.01 7.23 -32.12
CA SER A 285 -2.36 5.96 -32.44
C SER A 285 -0.90 6.18 -32.86
N SER A 286 -0.10 5.12 -32.82
CA SER A 286 1.29 5.18 -33.30
C SER A 286 1.36 5.73 -34.74
N GLY A 287 2.30 6.64 -35.00
CA GLY A 287 2.43 7.36 -36.28
C GLY A 287 1.56 8.62 -36.42
N TYR A 288 0.77 8.97 -35.41
CA TYR A 288 -0.09 10.15 -35.44
C TYR A 288 0.14 11.07 -34.23
N GLU A 289 0.06 12.38 -34.44
CA GLU A 289 0.18 13.39 -33.38
C GLU A 289 -0.99 14.41 -33.44
N GLY A 290 -1.21 15.14 -32.34
CA GLY A 290 -2.24 16.18 -32.28
C GLY A 290 -3.26 15.97 -31.16
N ASN A 291 -4.54 16.22 -31.44
CA ASN A 291 -5.62 16.21 -30.46
C ASN A 291 -6.64 15.08 -30.71
N PRO A 292 -6.62 13.99 -29.92
CA PRO A 292 -7.51 12.85 -30.12
C PRO A 292 -8.98 13.12 -29.75
N TYR A 293 -9.27 14.21 -29.04
CA TYR A 293 -10.61 14.59 -28.58
C TYR A 293 -11.40 15.39 -29.62
N VAL A 294 -10.79 15.71 -30.77
CA VAL A 294 -11.38 16.47 -31.86
C VAL A 294 -11.48 15.59 -33.12
N LEU A 295 -12.55 15.74 -33.89
CA LEU A 295 -12.70 15.07 -35.19
C LEU A 295 -11.54 15.44 -36.12
N GLY A 296 -10.83 14.43 -36.63
CA GLY A 296 -9.65 14.63 -37.48
C GLY A 296 -8.46 15.30 -36.77
N GLY A 297 -8.46 15.33 -35.43
CA GLY A 297 -7.41 16.02 -34.67
C GLY A 297 -6.10 15.24 -34.51
N CYS A 298 -6.10 13.92 -34.78
CA CYS A 298 -4.85 13.16 -34.92
C CYS A 298 -4.43 13.21 -36.38
N ILE A 299 -3.28 13.82 -36.63
CA ILE A 299 -2.71 14.07 -37.95
C ILE A 299 -1.52 13.12 -38.10
N ASP A 300 -1.37 12.59 -39.31
CA ASP A 300 -0.25 11.75 -39.71
C ASP A 300 1.07 12.50 -39.50
N VAL A 301 2.03 11.87 -38.84
CA VAL A 301 3.37 12.45 -38.66
C VAL A 301 4.11 12.28 -39.99
N ASP A 302 4.58 13.38 -40.58
CA ASP A 302 5.48 13.28 -41.74
C ASP A 302 6.90 12.95 -41.24
N GLU A 303 7.23 11.66 -41.14
CA GLU A 303 8.54 11.25 -40.68
C GLU A 303 9.66 11.63 -41.67
N CYS A 304 9.34 11.74 -42.97
CA CYS A 304 10.29 12.16 -43.98
C CYS A 304 10.72 13.63 -43.83
N ALA A 305 9.89 14.46 -43.20
CA ALA A 305 10.25 15.84 -42.85
C ALA A 305 11.15 15.94 -41.59
N ARG A 306 11.32 14.85 -40.83
CA ARG A 306 12.01 14.82 -39.52
C ARG A 306 13.18 13.82 -39.50
N HIS A 307 14.14 14.03 -40.40
CA HIS A 307 15.30 13.15 -40.60
C HIS A 307 16.13 12.87 -39.32
N ASP A 308 16.18 13.81 -38.37
CA ASP A 308 16.93 13.64 -37.10
C ASP A 308 16.30 12.61 -36.14
N LEU A 309 14.98 12.43 -36.21
CA LEU A 309 14.26 11.45 -35.38
C LEU A 309 13.95 10.16 -36.15
N TYR A 310 13.83 10.25 -37.46
CA TYR A 310 13.45 9.16 -38.36
C TYR A 310 14.49 9.05 -39.49
N PRO A 311 15.64 8.40 -39.25
CA PRO A 311 16.71 8.34 -40.23
C PRO A 311 16.27 7.55 -41.48
N CYS A 312 16.44 8.18 -42.65
CA CYS A 312 16.22 7.56 -43.95
C CYS A 312 17.24 8.10 -44.95
N TYR A 313 18.17 7.24 -45.37
CA TYR A 313 19.26 7.58 -46.30
C TYR A 313 18.97 7.12 -47.74
N GLY A 314 17.75 6.61 -47.98
CA GLY A 314 17.24 6.24 -49.30
C GLY A 314 16.15 7.18 -49.81
N VAL A 315 15.26 6.68 -50.66
CA VAL A 315 14.03 7.36 -51.06
C VAL A 315 13.02 7.21 -49.93
N CYS A 316 12.72 8.31 -49.24
CA CYS A 316 11.69 8.38 -48.21
C CYS A 316 10.33 8.69 -48.85
N THR A 317 9.33 7.89 -48.51
CA THR A 317 7.93 8.11 -48.88
C THR A 317 7.08 8.03 -47.62
N ASN A 318 6.46 9.15 -47.24
CA ASN A 318 5.54 9.19 -46.11
C ASN A 318 4.28 8.37 -46.41
N THR A 319 3.80 7.59 -45.44
CA THR A 319 2.61 6.76 -45.56
C THR A 319 1.69 6.99 -44.35
N PRO A 320 0.37 6.77 -44.46
CA PRO A 320 -0.50 6.94 -43.30
C PRO A 320 -0.08 6.03 -42.12
N GLY A 321 0.36 6.63 -41.02
CA GLY A 321 0.80 6.02 -39.78
C GLY A 321 2.25 5.52 -39.75
N SER A 322 3.04 5.76 -40.80
CA SER A 322 4.45 5.33 -40.88
C SER A 322 5.17 5.93 -42.09
N TYR A 323 6.43 5.58 -42.32
CA TYR A 323 7.14 5.94 -43.55
C TYR A 323 7.84 4.73 -44.16
N LEU A 324 7.92 4.73 -45.49
CA LEU A 324 8.68 3.76 -46.23
C LEU A 324 9.99 4.41 -46.68
N CYS A 325 11.10 3.84 -46.22
CA CYS A 325 12.44 4.21 -46.66
C CYS A 325 13.00 3.11 -47.55
N THR A 326 13.20 3.36 -48.84
CA THR A 326 13.66 2.33 -49.80
C THR A 326 14.91 2.75 -50.55
N CYS A 327 15.74 1.77 -50.93
CA CYS A 327 16.86 2.05 -51.82
C CYS A 327 16.34 2.45 -53.22
N PRO A 328 17.06 3.34 -53.93
CA PRO A 328 16.72 3.72 -55.31
C PRO A 328 16.62 2.51 -56.24
N LYS A 329 15.83 2.64 -57.32
CA LYS A 329 15.65 1.56 -58.31
C LYS A 329 17.01 1.08 -58.84
N GLY A 330 17.27 -0.23 -58.74
CA GLY A 330 18.54 -0.86 -59.13
C GLY A 330 19.52 -1.09 -57.97
N TRP A 331 19.17 -0.66 -56.77
CA TRP A 331 19.97 -0.80 -55.54
C TRP A 331 19.20 -1.62 -54.49
N SER A 332 19.91 -2.45 -53.73
CA SER A 332 19.44 -3.26 -52.60
C SER A 332 20.31 -2.99 -51.37
N GLY A 333 19.80 -3.19 -50.16
CA GLY A 333 20.57 -2.99 -48.93
C GLY A 333 19.73 -2.36 -47.82
N ASN A 334 20.37 -1.80 -46.80
CA ASN A 334 19.67 -1.20 -45.65
C ASN A 334 19.54 0.32 -45.82
N SER A 335 18.34 0.78 -46.18
CA SER A 335 18.02 2.19 -46.44
C SER A 335 17.97 3.09 -45.20
N THR A 336 18.02 2.52 -43.99
CA THR A 336 18.00 3.28 -42.72
C THR A 336 19.39 3.56 -42.16
N VAL A 337 20.45 3.10 -42.83
CA VAL A 337 21.85 3.28 -42.43
C VAL A 337 22.57 4.11 -43.49
N GLN A 338 23.42 5.02 -43.05
CA GLN A 338 24.29 5.79 -43.94
C GLN A 338 25.12 4.83 -44.81
N ASP A 339 25.07 5.00 -46.13
CA ASP A 339 25.72 4.16 -47.15
C ASP A 339 25.22 2.71 -47.27
N GLY A 340 24.03 2.38 -46.75
CA GLY A 340 23.54 1.01 -46.72
C GLY A 340 22.96 0.44 -48.03
N CYS A 341 22.74 1.26 -49.08
CA CYS A 341 22.24 0.82 -50.38
C CYS A 341 23.38 0.51 -51.36
N HIS A 342 23.35 -0.66 -52.03
CA HIS A 342 24.33 -1.12 -53.03
C HIS A 342 23.68 -1.75 -54.27
N GLN A 343 24.30 -1.72 -55.45
CA GLN A 343 23.70 -2.16 -56.71
C GLN A 343 23.60 -3.70 -56.84
N GLN A 344 22.51 -4.24 -57.44
CA GLN A 344 22.29 -5.69 -57.55
C GLN A 344 22.26 -6.21 -59.01
N ASP A 345 23.02 -7.28 -59.28
CA ASP A 345 23.03 -8.10 -60.50
C ASP A 345 22.02 -9.28 -60.44
N LYS A 346 21.46 -9.69 -61.60
CA LYS A 346 20.26 -10.56 -61.70
C LYS A 346 20.54 -12.06 -61.98
N PHE A 347 19.90 -12.90 -61.14
CA PHE A 347 19.39 -14.30 -61.31
C PHE A 347 20.35 -15.52 -61.39
N THR A 348 20.21 -16.49 -60.46
CA THR A 348 20.83 -17.84 -60.48
C THR A 348 20.05 -18.84 -59.61
N LEU A 349 20.48 -20.12 -59.55
CA LEU A 349 20.21 -21.30 -58.66
C LEU A 349 19.38 -21.14 -57.35
N ALA A 350 19.23 -19.91 -56.87
CA ALA A 350 18.56 -19.45 -55.67
C ALA A 350 17.12 -19.94 -55.51
N LEU A 351 16.31 -19.99 -56.56
CA LEU A 351 14.88 -20.36 -56.40
C LEU A 351 14.69 -21.83 -55.96
N LYS A 352 15.60 -22.73 -56.37
CA LYS A 352 15.60 -24.14 -55.91
C LYS A 352 16.15 -24.27 -54.49
N ALA A 353 17.19 -23.50 -54.16
CA ALA A 353 17.70 -23.40 -52.79
C ALA A 353 16.62 -22.86 -51.84
N VAL A 354 15.85 -21.85 -52.24
CA VAL A 354 14.83 -21.18 -51.41
C VAL A 354 13.80 -22.17 -50.87
N THR A 355 13.28 -23.10 -51.67
CA THR A 355 12.28 -24.08 -51.20
C THR A 355 12.84 -25.11 -50.19
N GLY A 356 14.07 -25.59 -50.39
CA GLY A 356 14.75 -26.46 -49.43
C GLY A 356 15.14 -25.71 -48.15
N VAL A 357 15.57 -24.45 -48.29
CA VAL A 357 15.87 -23.53 -47.19
C VAL A 357 14.60 -23.23 -46.40
N SER A 358 13.44 -23.03 -47.02
CA SER A 358 12.19 -22.74 -46.31
C SER A 358 11.75 -23.90 -45.40
N ILE A 359 11.82 -25.15 -45.88
CA ILE A 359 11.47 -26.34 -45.08
C ILE A 359 12.52 -26.57 -43.98
N GLY A 360 13.80 -26.42 -44.32
CA GLY A 360 14.89 -26.49 -43.34
C GLY A 360 14.74 -25.43 -42.23
N VAL A 361 14.43 -24.19 -42.60
CA VAL A 361 14.18 -23.08 -41.67
C VAL A 361 12.96 -23.37 -40.81
N PHE A 362 11.87 -23.90 -41.37
CA PHE A 362 10.69 -24.27 -40.58
C PHE A 362 11.00 -25.35 -39.54
N MET A 363 11.73 -26.41 -39.91
CA MET A 363 12.15 -27.47 -38.98
C MET A 363 13.13 -26.94 -37.91
N VAL A 364 14.02 -26.02 -38.28
CA VAL A 364 14.90 -25.32 -37.33
C VAL A 364 14.08 -24.45 -36.38
N ILE A 365 13.09 -23.70 -36.85
CA ILE A 365 12.20 -22.89 -36.00
C ILE A 365 11.43 -23.78 -35.02
N LEU A 366 10.91 -24.92 -35.49
CA LEU A 366 10.20 -25.88 -34.63
C LEU A 366 11.14 -26.47 -33.57
N ALA A 367 12.35 -26.86 -33.96
CA ALA A 367 13.39 -27.33 -33.04
C ALA A 367 13.80 -26.23 -32.04
N CYS A 368 13.96 -24.99 -32.48
CA CYS A 368 14.22 -23.83 -31.62
C CYS A 368 13.06 -23.56 -30.66
N PHE A 369 11.81 -23.75 -31.08
CA PHE A 369 10.63 -23.61 -30.22
C PHE A 369 10.57 -24.70 -29.14
N TRP A 370 10.76 -25.97 -29.51
CA TRP A 370 10.86 -27.08 -28.54
C TRP A 370 12.07 -26.93 -27.63
N ALA A 371 13.21 -26.48 -28.16
CA ALA A 371 14.38 -26.13 -27.37
C ALA A 371 14.07 -25.00 -26.40
N HIS A 372 13.36 -23.95 -26.83
CA HIS A 372 12.93 -22.84 -25.97
C HIS A 372 12.00 -23.32 -24.86
N LEU A 373 10.99 -24.14 -25.14
CA LEU A 373 10.11 -24.73 -24.13
C LEU A 373 10.88 -25.62 -23.14
N SER A 374 11.81 -26.44 -23.65
CA SER A 374 12.64 -27.29 -22.78
C SER A 374 13.62 -26.47 -21.94
N LEU A 375 14.15 -25.37 -22.48
CA LEU A 375 14.99 -24.41 -21.77
C LEU A 375 14.17 -23.66 -20.72
N GLN A 376 12.94 -23.24 -21.01
CA GLN A 376 12.03 -22.63 -20.05
C GLN A 376 11.71 -23.61 -18.91
N LYS A 377 11.36 -24.87 -19.23
CA LYS A 377 11.10 -25.91 -18.23
C LYS A 377 12.34 -26.18 -17.37
N ARG A 378 13.52 -26.28 -17.99
CA ARG A 378 14.81 -26.43 -17.29
C ARG A 378 15.13 -25.21 -16.42
N ARG A 379 14.85 -23.99 -16.90
CA ARG A 379 15.02 -22.75 -16.13
C ARG A 379 14.11 -22.73 -14.90
N MET A 380 12.84 -23.12 -15.04
CA MET A 380 11.89 -23.21 -13.92
C MET A 380 12.34 -24.24 -12.88
N LEU A 381 12.72 -25.46 -13.30
CA LEU A 381 13.21 -26.49 -12.38
C LEU A 381 14.51 -26.06 -11.69
N ARG A 382 15.44 -25.42 -12.41
CA ARG A 382 16.66 -24.85 -11.82
C ARG A 382 16.35 -23.71 -10.86
N ALA A 383 15.34 -22.88 -11.12
CA ALA A 383 14.91 -21.82 -10.22
C ALA A 383 14.34 -22.40 -8.91
N LYS A 384 13.46 -23.41 -8.99
CA LYS A 384 12.94 -24.14 -7.82
C LYS A 384 14.05 -24.74 -6.97
N GLN A 385 15.02 -25.41 -7.60
CA GLN A 385 16.17 -25.97 -6.91
C GLN A 385 17.04 -24.89 -6.25
N ARG A 386 17.28 -23.76 -6.93
CA ARG A 386 18.00 -22.62 -6.35
C ARG A 386 17.28 -22.06 -5.13
N PHE A 387 15.97 -21.85 -5.21
CA PHE A 387 15.19 -21.37 -4.06
C PHE A 387 15.24 -22.38 -2.92
N PHE A 388 15.11 -23.67 -3.20
CA PHE A 388 15.23 -24.72 -2.19
C PHE A 388 16.59 -24.66 -1.47
N GLU A 389 17.69 -24.48 -2.20
CA GLU A 389 19.03 -24.35 -1.63
C GLU A 389 19.21 -23.04 -0.85
N GLN A 390 18.78 -21.90 -1.43
CA GLN A 390 18.87 -20.58 -0.80
C GLN A 390 18.05 -20.48 0.49
N ASN A 391 16.88 -21.12 0.52
CA ASN A 391 15.98 -21.15 1.67
C ASN A 391 16.38 -22.21 2.72
N GLY A 392 17.59 -22.79 2.61
CA GLY A 392 18.14 -23.70 3.61
C GLY A 392 17.60 -25.13 3.56
N GLY A 393 16.98 -25.54 2.45
CA GLY A 393 16.34 -26.86 2.32
C GLY A 393 17.27 -28.04 2.58
N LEU A 394 18.55 -27.94 2.18
CA LEU A 394 19.56 -28.98 2.45
C LEU A 394 19.83 -29.14 3.96
N LEU A 395 19.99 -28.03 4.67
CA LEU A 395 20.23 -28.03 6.12
C LEU A 395 19.01 -28.58 6.86
N LEU A 396 17.81 -28.14 6.46
CA LEU A 396 16.56 -28.62 7.03
C LEU A 396 16.38 -30.13 6.83
N GLN A 397 16.71 -30.65 5.64
CA GLN A 397 16.60 -32.08 5.35
C GLN A 397 17.53 -32.94 6.22
N GLN A 398 18.71 -32.44 6.56
CA GLN A 398 19.62 -33.10 7.51
C GLN A 398 19.04 -33.12 8.94
N HIS A 399 18.45 -32.00 9.37
CA HIS A 399 17.86 -31.86 10.72
C HIS A 399 16.53 -32.61 10.87
N LEU A 400 15.81 -32.86 9.76
CA LEU A 400 14.53 -33.59 9.76
C LEU A 400 14.65 -35.02 10.29
N GLY A 401 15.79 -35.69 10.08
CA GLY A 401 16.06 -37.00 10.67
C GLY A 401 16.07 -36.97 12.20
N SER A 402 16.59 -35.89 12.80
CA SER A 402 16.61 -35.65 14.25
C SER A 402 15.23 -35.26 14.80
N LEU A 403 14.47 -34.45 14.07
CA LEU A 403 13.10 -34.04 14.44
C LEU A 403 12.09 -35.21 14.39
N ALA A 404 12.26 -36.12 13.42
CA ALA A 404 11.45 -37.33 13.32
C ALA A 404 11.65 -38.28 14.51
N SER A 405 12.89 -38.40 15.03
CA SER A 405 13.18 -39.15 16.26
C SER A 405 12.60 -38.50 17.53
N SER A 406 12.28 -37.20 17.51
CA SER A 406 11.62 -36.47 18.60
C SER A 406 10.08 -36.50 18.52
N GLY A 407 9.49 -37.27 17.60
CA GLY A 407 8.03 -37.43 17.46
C GLY A 407 7.33 -36.26 16.75
N VAL A 408 8.06 -35.34 16.13
CA VAL A 408 7.49 -34.20 15.37
C VAL A 408 7.35 -34.59 13.91
N ALA A 409 6.11 -34.81 13.45
CA ALA A 409 5.79 -35.03 12.04
C ALA A 409 5.88 -33.72 11.24
N PHE A 410 7.10 -33.31 10.87
CA PHE A 410 7.34 -32.17 9.99
C PHE A 410 7.57 -32.65 8.55
N LYS A 411 6.92 -32.02 7.57
CA LYS A 411 7.07 -32.37 6.14
C LYS A 411 7.46 -31.16 5.29
N ILE A 412 8.40 -31.35 4.35
CA ILE A 412 8.64 -30.39 3.27
C ILE A 412 7.65 -30.69 2.14
N PHE A 413 6.86 -29.69 1.76
CA PHE A 413 5.88 -29.77 0.69
C PHE A 413 6.40 -29.12 -0.59
N SER A 414 6.03 -29.70 -1.73
CA SER A 414 6.27 -29.10 -3.04
C SER A 414 5.28 -27.95 -3.31
N GLU A 415 5.67 -27.01 -4.19
CA GLU A 415 4.78 -25.91 -4.58
C GLU A 415 3.47 -26.44 -5.21
N GLU A 416 3.55 -27.55 -5.95
CA GLU A 416 2.39 -28.17 -6.62
C GLU A 416 1.41 -28.80 -5.63
N GLU A 417 1.91 -29.46 -4.57
CA GLU A 417 1.06 -29.96 -3.47
C GLU A 417 0.30 -28.82 -2.80
N ILE A 418 0.98 -27.71 -2.51
CA ILE A 418 0.37 -26.52 -1.89
C ILE A 418 -0.66 -25.86 -2.81
N LYS A 419 -0.36 -25.70 -4.10
CA LYS A 419 -1.32 -25.18 -5.10
C LYS A 419 -2.55 -26.07 -5.19
N LYS A 420 -2.37 -27.40 -5.24
CA LYS A 420 -3.48 -28.34 -5.28
C LYS A 420 -4.33 -28.27 -4.01
N ALA A 421 -3.70 -28.20 -2.83
CA ALA A 421 -4.39 -28.15 -1.55
C ALA A 421 -5.23 -26.88 -1.37
N THR A 422 -4.79 -25.76 -1.93
CA THR A 422 -5.41 -24.43 -1.81
C THR A 422 -6.30 -24.05 -3.00
N GLY A 423 -6.49 -24.91 -4.00
CA GLY A 423 -7.24 -24.56 -5.21
C GLY A 423 -6.57 -23.46 -6.03
N ASN A 424 -5.24 -23.50 -6.15
CA ASN A 424 -4.40 -22.47 -6.74
C ASN A 424 -4.50 -21.11 -6.02
N PHE A 425 -4.48 -21.15 -4.68
CA PHE A 425 -4.66 -19.98 -3.80
C PHE A 425 -6.00 -19.25 -4.01
N ASP A 426 -7.08 -20.03 -4.05
CA ASP A 426 -8.44 -19.52 -4.20
C ASP A 426 -8.81 -18.55 -3.08
N GLU A 427 -9.39 -17.41 -3.46
CA GLU A 427 -9.89 -16.37 -2.56
C GLU A 427 -10.98 -16.89 -1.61
N ALA A 428 -11.80 -17.85 -2.04
CA ALA A 428 -12.82 -18.48 -1.19
C ALA A 428 -12.22 -19.31 -0.04
N ARG A 429 -10.91 -19.61 -0.08
CA ARG A 429 -10.21 -20.38 0.97
C ARG A 429 -9.40 -19.49 1.91
N VAL A 430 -9.49 -18.17 1.80
CA VAL A 430 -8.76 -17.26 2.69
C VAL A 430 -9.35 -17.31 4.11
N LEU A 431 -8.50 -17.61 5.10
CA LEU A 431 -8.84 -17.61 6.52
C LEU A 431 -8.61 -16.23 7.16
N GLY A 432 -7.58 -15.52 6.68
CA GLY A 432 -7.18 -14.21 7.19
C GLY A 432 -6.14 -13.51 6.32
N ARG A 433 -6.07 -12.19 6.46
CA ARG A 433 -5.10 -11.31 5.79
C ARG A 433 -4.44 -10.43 6.86
N GLY A 434 -3.11 -10.35 6.86
CA GLY A 434 -2.36 -9.53 7.80
C GLY A 434 -1.09 -8.93 7.18
N GLY A 435 -0.32 -8.22 8.00
CA GLY A 435 0.96 -7.62 7.58
C GLY A 435 1.99 -8.66 7.10
N ASN A 436 1.90 -9.88 7.62
CA ASN A 436 2.83 -10.99 7.35
C ASN A 436 2.36 -11.91 6.19
N GLY A 437 1.29 -11.53 5.48
CA GLY A 437 0.78 -12.29 4.33
C GLY A 437 -0.70 -12.69 4.40
N VAL A 438 -1.04 -13.73 3.64
CA VAL A 438 -2.39 -14.31 3.55
C VAL A 438 -2.35 -15.76 4.00
N VAL A 439 -3.33 -16.16 4.81
CA VAL A 439 -3.48 -17.53 5.29
C VAL A 439 -4.63 -18.21 4.54
N TYR A 440 -4.37 -19.35 3.93
CA TYR A 440 -5.34 -20.13 3.15
C TYR A 440 -5.68 -21.45 3.86
N ARG A 441 -6.93 -21.89 3.73
CA ARG A 441 -7.40 -23.23 4.11
C ARG A 441 -7.00 -24.23 3.03
N GLY A 442 -6.11 -25.14 3.38
CA GLY A 442 -5.65 -26.23 2.52
C GLY A 442 -6.26 -27.58 2.91
N VAL A 443 -6.38 -28.49 1.95
CA VAL A 443 -6.69 -29.91 2.20
C VAL A 443 -5.59 -30.75 1.57
N LEU A 444 -4.79 -31.40 2.40
CA LEU A 444 -3.67 -32.25 1.98
C LEU A 444 -4.06 -33.73 2.01
N PRO A 445 -3.64 -34.54 1.01
CA PRO A 445 -3.83 -35.98 1.06
C PRO A 445 -2.88 -36.61 2.09
N GLY A 446 -3.40 -37.48 2.96
CA GLY A 446 -2.64 -38.18 4.00
C GLY A 446 -2.92 -39.68 4.03
N ALA A 447 -2.07 -40.43 4.74
CA ALA A 447 -2.10 -41.90 4.81
C ALA A 447 -3.37 -42.50 5.46
N GLY A 448 -4.15 -41.68 6.19
CA GLY A 448 -5.42 -42.07 6.82
C GLY A 448 -6.62 -41.21 6.42
N GLY A 449 -6.51 -40.42 5.34
CA GLY A 449 -7.56 -39.48 4.90
C GLY A 449 -7.01 -38.11 4.54
N SER A 450 -7.91 -37.18 4.21
CA SER A 450 -7.55 -35.79 3.91
C SER A 450 -7.36 -34.97 5.18
N THR A 451 -6.19 -34.34 5.36
CA THR A 451 -5.88 -33.47 6.50
C THR A 451 -6.13 -32.01 6.12
N THR A 452 -6.91 -31.29 6.92
CA THR A 452 -7.11 -29.85 6.73
C THR A 452 -5.96 -29.09 7.39
N VAL A 453 -5.40 -28.10 6.70
CA VAL A 453 -4.25 -27.30 7.16
C VAL A 453 -4.46 -25.81 6.91
N ALA A 454 -3.73 -24.97 7.63
CA ALA A 454 -3.63 -23.54 7.37
C ALA A 454 -2.28 -23.23 6.70
N ILE A 455 -2.28 -22.53 5.57
CA ILE A 455 -1.08 -22.27 4.76
C ILE A 455 -0.84 -20.76 4.70
N LYS A 456 0.24 -20.30 5.32
CA LYS A 456 0.64 -18.88 5.31
C LYS A 456 1.57 -18.62 4.13
N ARG A 457 1.20 -17.63 3.32
CA ARG A 457 1.95 -17.18 2.14
C ARG A 457 2.13 -15.67 2.18
N SER A 458 3.36 -15.20 1.99
CA SER A 458 3.63 -13.75 1.90
C SER A 458 3.10 -13.15 0.58
N ARG A 459 2.69 -11.86 0.62
CA ARG A 459 2.16 -11.14 -0.55
C ARG A 459 3.24 -10.49 -1.41
N VAL A 460 4.37 -10.15 -0.79
CA VAL A 460 5.49 -9.42 -1.41
C VAL A 460 6.76 -10.20 -1.14
N ALA A 461 7.58 -10.37 -2.17
CA ALA A 461 8.93 -10.90 -2.01
C ALA A 461 9.86 -9.76 -1.57
N ASP A 462 10.23 -9.75 -0.29
CA ASP A 462 11.19 -8.83 0.30
C ASP A 462 12.10 -9.58 1.29
N GLU A 463 13.36 -9.16 1.45
CA GLU A 463 14.33 -9.76 2.37
C GLU A 463 13.80 -9.78 3.81
N LYS A 464 13.01 -8.77 4.20
CA LYS A 464 12.35 -8.75 5.52
C LYS A 464 11.47 -9.98 5.73
N GLN A 465 10.65 -10.32 4.74
CA GLN A 465 9.72 -11.46 4.81
C GLN A 465 10.46 -12.79 4.85
N LEU A 466 11.60 -12.90 4.14
CA LEU A 466 12.45 -14.10 4.22
C LEU A 466 13.05 -14.27 5.63
N LYS A 467 13.51 -13.18 6.27
CA LYS A 467 14.03 -13.21 7.64
C LYS A 467 12.95 -13.56 8.66
N GLU A 468 11.73 -13.01 8.51
CA GLU A 468 10.58 -13.34 9.36
C GLU A 468 10.19 -14.82 9.22
N PHE A 469 10.16 -15.36 8.00
CA PHE A 469 9.94 -16.79 7.76
C PHE A 469 10.97 -17.67 8.50
N SER A 470 12.26 -17.41 8.29
CA SER A 470 13.32 -18.24 8.88
C SER A 470 13.27 -18.21 10.41
N LYS A 471 12.95 -17.04 11.01
CA LYS A 471 12.77 -16.90 12.46
C LYS A 471 11.55 -17.67 12.94
N GLU A 472 10.40 -17.47 12.30
CA GLU A 472 9.14 -18.12 12.67
C GLU A 472 9.28 -19.65 12.61
N MET A 473 9.90 -20.17 11.56
CA MET A 473 10.21 -21.58 11.41
C MET A 473 11.13 -22.09 12.53
N LEU A 474 12.23 -21.37 12.82
CA LEU A 474 13.17 -21.75 13.88
C LEU A 474 12.50 -21.76 15.26
N ILE A 475 11.70 -20.74 15.58
CA ILE A 475 10.99 -20.59 16.85
C ILE A 475 9.95 -21.70 17.01
N LEU A 476 9.08 -21.90 16.02
CA LEU A 476 8.03 -22.91 16.09
C LEU A 476 8.56 -24.34 16.08
N SER A 477 9.75 -24.58 15.52
CA SER A 477 10.40 -25.90 15.60
C SER A 477 10.87 -26.26 17.01
N GLN A 478 11.03 -25.27 17.90
CA GLN A 478 11.47 -25.45 19.29
C GLN A 478 10.31 -25.50 20.29
N ILE A 479 9.10 -25.13 19.86
CA ILE A 479 7.93 -25.07 20.74
C ILE A 479 7.08 -26.34 20.57
N ASN A 480 6.82 -27.02 21.67
CA ASN A 480 5.84 -28.10 21.72
C ASN A 480 4.91 -27.88 22.92
N HIS A 481 3.84 -27.11 22.72
CA HIS A 481 2.88 -26.76 23.75
C HIS A 481 1.45 -26.88 23.22
N ARG A 482 0.51 -27.38 24.04
CA ARG A 482 -0.88 -27.63 23.61
C ARG A 482 -1.62 -26.35 23.19
N ASN A 483 -1.33 -25.25 23.87
CA ASN A 483 -1.90 -23.91 23.63
C ASN A 483 -1.05 -23.04 22.69
N VAL A 484 -0.21 -23.65 21.85
CA VAL A 484 0.48 -22.96 20.74
C VAL A 484 0.13 -23.69 19.44
N VAL A 485 -0.08 -22.94 18.36
CA VAL A 485 -0.37 -23.52 17.05
C VAL A 485 0.84 -24.30 16.53
N LYS A 486 0.61 -25.56 16.16
CA LYS A 486 1.65 -26.46 15.67
C LYS A 486 2.02 -26.19 14.20
N LEU A 487 3.31 -26.08 13.94
CA LEU A 487 3.87 -26.08 12.60
C LEU A 487 4.00 -27.52 12.08
N LEU A 488 3.36 -27.82 10.94
CA LEU A 488 3.36 -29.14 10.31
C LEU A 488 4.41 -29.26 9.19
N GLY A 489 4.84 -28.14 8.62
CA GLY A 489 5.79 -28.17 7.52
C GLY A 489 5.98 -26.84 6.82
N CYS A 490 6.73 -26.87 5.72
CA CYS A 490 6.99 -25.71 4.89
C CYS A 490 7.16 -26.07 3.41
N CYS A 491 7.06 -25.08 2.52
CA CYS A 491 7.43 -25.18 1.11
C CYS A 491 8.56 -24.19 0.81
N LEU A 492 9.71 -24.70 0.36
CA LEU A 492 10.94 -23.93 0.14
C LEU A 492 11.25 -23.68 -1.35
N GLU A 493 10.46 -24.24 -2.28
CA GLU A 493 10.66 -24.16 -3.75
C GLU A 493 10.26 -22.80 -4.36
N VAL A 494 9.98 -21.80 -3.53
CA VAL A 494 9.43 -20.48 -3.88
C VAL A 494 10.32 -19.36 -3.36
N GLU A 495 10.22 -18.18 -3.95
CA GLU A 495 11.05 -17.01 -3.59
C GLU A 495 10.96 -16.64 -2.11
N VAL A 496 9.75 -16.57 -1.55
CA VAL A 496 9.52 -16.51 -0.10
C VAL A 496 8.82 -17.80 0.33
N PRO A 497 9.45 -18.62 1.18
CA PRO A 497 8.87 -19.86 1.66
C PRO A 497 7.47 -19.72 2.28
N MET A 498 6.68 -20.80 2.17
CA MET A 498 5.34 -20.90 2.76
C MET A 498 5.36 -21.81 3.99
N LEU A 499 4.60 -21.46 5.02
CA LEU A 499 4.47 -22.25 6.25
C LEU A 499 3.12 -22.98 6.29
N VAL A 500 3.13 -24.22 6.75
CA VAL A 500 1.96 -25.09 6.85
C VAL A 500 1.72 -25.41 8.32
N TYR A 501 0.58 -24.99 8.85
CA TYR A 501 0.18 -25.14 10.24
C TYR A 501 -1.00 -26.10 10.36
N GLU A 502 -1.24 -26.58 11.59
CA GLU A 502 -2.52 -27.19 11.93
C GLU A 502 -3.68 -26.22 11.66
N TYR A 503 -4.81 -26.74 11.20
CA TYR A 503 -6.00 -25.94 11.00
C TYR A 503 -6.78 -25.84 12.31
N VAL A 504 -7.02 -24.61 12.76
CA VAL A 504 -7.77 -24.30 13.97
C VAL A 504 -9.18 -23.81 13.57
N PRO A 505 -10.24 -24.61 13.79
CA PRO A 505 -11.53 -24.44 13.11
C PRO A 505 -12.32 -23.21 13.53
N ASN A 506 -12.30 -22.81 14.80
CA ASN A 506 -13.12 -21.71 15.31
C ASN A 506 -12.47 -20.33 15.09
N GLY A 507 -11.28 -20.27 14.49
CA GLY A 507 -10.65 -18.99 14.13
C GLY A 507 -10.20 -18.19 15.34
N SER A 508 -10.19 -16.86 15.23
CA SER A 508 -9.59 -15.97 16.24
C SER A 508 -10.54 -15.55 17.36
N LEU A 509 -9.98 -15.44 18.57
CA LEU A 509 -10.65 -14.95 19.78
C LEU A 509 -11.28 -13.56 19.58
N HIS A 510 -10.63 -12.69 18.81
CA HIS A 510 -11.14 -11.36 18.46
C HIS A 510 -12.58 -11.40 17.92
N ARG A 511 -12.95 -12.43 17.14
CA ARG A 511 -14.33 -12.55 16.60
C ARG A 511 -15.37 -12.88 17.67
N TYR A 512 -14.98 -13.62 18.70
CA TYR A 512 -15.86 -14.01 19.81
C TYR A 512 -16.05 -12.90 20.85
N ILE A 513 -15.12 -11.95 20.92
CA ILE A 513 -15.24 -10.77 21.80
C ILE A 513 -16.03 -9.65 21.10
N HIS A 514 -15.65 -9.30 19.86
CA HIS A 514 -16.14 -8.09 19.19
C HIS A 514 -17.19 -8.32 18.11
N GLY A 515 -17.50 -9.59 17.80
CA GLY A 515 -18.36 -9.97 16.68
C GLY A 515 -17.66 -9.84 15.32
N GLY A 516 -17.96 -10.79 14.42
CA GLY A 516 -17.63 -10.69 13.00
C GLY A 516 -18.86 -10.24 12.21
N GLY A 517 -18.70 -9.33 11.25
CA GLY A 517 -19.77 -8.80 10.38
C GLY A 517 -20.47 -9.82 9.45
N GLY A 518 -20.47 -11.11 9.77
CA GLY A 518 -21.16 -12.17 9.03
C GLY A 518 -21.31 -13.44 9.87
N LYS A 519 -22.57 -13.90 9.99
CA LYS A 519 -23.10 -15.01 10.82
C LYS A 519 -22.78 -14.90 12.32
N SER A 520 -23.84 -14.63 13.09
CA SER A 520 -23.89 -14.49 14.54
C SER A 520 -23.35 -15.75 15.25
N GLU A 521 -22.04 -15.83 15.48
CA GLU A 521 -21.49 -16.70 16.52
C GLU A 521 -21.82 -16.09 17.88
N ALA A 522 -22.26 -16.92 18.82
CA ALA A 522 -22.60 -16.44 20.16
C ALA A 522 -21.33 -15.91 20.86
N PRO A 523 -21.40 -14.78 21.57
CA PRO A 523 -20.28 -14.29 22.37
C PRO A 523 -19.78 -15.36 23.34
N LEU A 524 -18.48 -15.38 23.62
CA LEU A 524 -17.91 -16.29 24.62
C LEU A 524 -18.58 -16.06 25.99
N PRO A 525 -19.13 -17.12 26.62
CA PRO A 525 -19.64 -17.05 27.98
C PRO A 525 -18.56 -16.52 28.95
N PRO A 526 -18.90 -15.73 29.97
CA PRO A 526 -17.93 -15.16 30.89
C PRO A 526 -16.96 -16.18 31.52
N GLY A 527 -17.45 -17.34 31.98
CA GLY A 527 -16.60 -18.41 32.51
C GLY A 527 -15.57 -18.95 31.50
N GLU A 528 -15.92 -18.97 30.21
CA GLU A 528 -15.02 -19.38 29.13
C GLU A 528 -13.93 -18.32 28.85
N ARG A 529 -14.23 -17.03 29.08
CA ARG A 529 -13.27 -15.93 28.89
C ARG A 529 -12.05 -16.08 29.81
N LEU A 530 -12.26 -16.42 31.09
CA LEU A 530 -11.15 -16.66 32.03
C LEU A 530 -10.37 -17.93 31.71
N ARG A 531 -11.03 -18.97 31.18
CA ARG A 531 -10.35 -20.19 30.72
C ARG A 531 -9.39 -19.88 29.57
N VAL A 532 -9.87 -19.17 28.55
CA VAL A 532 -9.06 -18.74 27.41
C VAL A 532 -7.90 -17.84 27.84
N ALA A 533 -8.13 -16.93 28.80
CA ALA A 533 -7.07 -16.10 29.38
C ALA A 533 -6.00 -16.96 30.07
N ALA A 534 -6.39 -17.91 30.93
CA ALA A 534 -5.46 -18.79 31.64
C ALA A 534 -4.62 -19.64 30.67
N GLU A 535 -5.26 -20.25 29.67
CA GLU A 535 -4.59 -21.08 28.66
C GLU A 535 -3.59 -20.28 27.81
N SER A 536 -3.97 -19.06 27.42
CA SER A 536 -3.10 -18.15 26.68
C SER A 536 -1.94 -17.67 27.55
N ALA A 537 -2.20 -17.39 28.84
CA ALA A 537 -1.17 -16.97 29.79
C ALA A 537 -0.14 -18.06 30.03
N HIS A 538 -0.57 -19.30 30.20
CA HIS A 538 0.32 -20.46 30.34
C HIS A 538 1.18 -20.68 29.09
N ALA A 539 0.62 -20.50 27.89
CA ALA A 539 1.39 -20.59 26.65
C ALA A 539 2.52 -19.54 26.59
N LEU A 540 2.22 -18.30 26.92
CA LEU A 540 3.20 -17.20 26.97
C LEU A 540 4.23 -17.42 28.09
N ALA A 541 3.80 -17.88 29.26
CA ALA A 541 4.70 -18.23 30.36
C ALA A 541 5.69 -19.34 29.96
N TYR A 542 5.21 -20.40 29.31
CA TYR A 542 6.07 -21.46 28.76
C TYR A 542 7.15 -20.90 27.82
N MET A 543 6.77 -19.98 26.93
CA MET A 543 7.72 -19.36 26.00
C MET A 543 8.76 -18.49 26.70
N HIS A 544 8.38 -17.78 27.76
CA HIS A 544 9.29 -16.90 28.51
C HIS A 544 10.23 -17.64 29.47
N SER A 545 9.75 -18.72 30.12
CA SER A 545 10.50 -19.37 31.21
C SER A 545 11.01 -20.77 30.89
N SER A 546 10.33 -21.51 30.02
CA SER A 546 10.62 -22.93 29.77
C SER A 546 11.31 -23.17 28.43
N ALA A 547 11.14 -22.27 27.46
CA ALA A 547 11.94 -22.29 26.24
C ALA A 547 13.36 -21.79 26.51
N SER A 548 14.35 -22.41 25.86
CA SER A 548 15.76 -22.05 25.99
C SER A 548 16.40 -21.91 24.59
N PRO A 549 16.80 -20.69 24.18
CA PRO A 549 16.64 -19.42 24.89
C PRO A 549 15.16 -18.97 24.98
N PRO A 550 14.80 -18.07 25.92
CA PRO A 550 13.44 -17.53 26.04
C PRO A 550 12.92 -16.93 24.73
N ILE A 551 11.63 -17.09 24.47
CA ILE A 551 10.97 -16.68 23.23
C ILE A 551 10.02 -15.52 23.53
N LEU A 552 10.30 -14.35 22.95
CA LEU A 552 9.44 -13.17 23.01
C LEU A 552 8.47 -13.20 21.84
N HIS A 553 7.16 -13.08 22.09
CA HIS A 553 6.15 -13.14 21.05
C HIS A 553 6.12 -11.85 20.21
N GLY A 554 6.05 -10.68 20.86
CA GLY A 554 6.17 -9.36 20.24
C GLY A 554 4.91 -8.80 19.58
N ASP A 555 3.90 -9.62 19.29
CA ASP A 555 2.60 -9.18 18.74
C ASP A 555 1.43 -9.93 19.38
N VAL A 556 1.36 -9.94 20.71
CA VAL A 556 0.26 -10.57 21.46
C VAL A 556 -1.01 -9.71 21.30
N LYS A 557 -2.09 -10.30 20.79
CA LYS A 557 -3.40 -9.67 20.60
C LYS A 557 -4.50 -10.72 20.46
N SER A 558 -5.76 -10.33 20.67
CA SER A 558 -6.90 -11.26 20.54
C SER A 558 -7.06 -11.83 19.12
N ALA A 559 -6.57 -11.15 18.08
CA ALA A 559 -6.57 -11.67 16.71
C ALA A 559 -5.56 -12.81 16.48
N ASN A 560 -4.53 -12.92 17.32
CA ASN A 560 -3.47 -13.93 17.24
C ASN A 560 -3.67 -15.09 18.24
N ILE A 561 -4.75 -15.09 19.01
CA ILE A 561 -5.17 -16.22 19.84
C ILE A 561 -6.32 -16.91 19.10
N LEU A 562 -6.12 -18.16 18.72
CA LEU A 562 -7.11 -18.97 17.99
C LEU A 562 -7.82 -19.94 18.94
N LEU A 563 -9.03 -20.37 18.57
CA LEU A 563 -9.83 -21.33 19.34
C LEU A 563 -10.00 -22.62 18.54
N ASP A 564 -9.67 -23.75 19.15
CA ASP A 564 -9.91 -25.06 18.54
C ASP A 564 -11.37 -25.52 18.68
N GLY A 565 -11.68 -26.75 18.23
CA GLY A 565 -13.04 -27.30 18.23
C GLY A 565 -13.71 -27.34 19.60
N GLU A 566 -12.94 -27.42 20.67
CA GLU A 566 -13.41 -27.44 22.07
C GLU A 566 -13.30 -26.05 22.74
N LEU A 567 -13.06 -24.99 21.95
CA LEU A 567 -12.77 -23.63 22.42
C LEU A 567 -11.53 -23.55 23.32
N THR A 568 -10.53 -24.42 23.08
CA THR A 568 -9.22 -24.31 23.72
C THR A 568 -8.38 -23.26 23.00
N ALA A 569 -7.72 -22.38 23.74
CA ALA A 569 -6.91 -21.30 23.22
C ALA A 569 -5.56 -21.78 22.66
N LYS A 570 -5.16 -21.27 21.50
CA LYS A 570 -3.87 -21.50 20.86
C LYS A 570 -3.25 -20.20 20.37
N VAL A 571 -2.09 -19.84 20.91
CA VAL A 571 -1.30 -18.68 20.46
C VAL A 571 -0.70 -18.94 19.08
N SER A 572 -0.77 -17.93 18.20
CA SER A 572 -0.40 -18.01 16.78
C SER A 572 0.31 -16.74 16.29
N ASP A 573 0.82 -16.80 15.06
CA ASP A 573 1.51 -15.71 14.34
C ASP A 573 2.83 -15.24 14.99
N PHE A 574 3.89 -16.04 14.76
CA PHE A 574 5.21 -15.83 15.34
C PHE A 574 6.15 -15.00 14.44
N GLY A 575 5.60 -14.28 13.46
CA GLY A 575 6.40 -13.50 12.49
C GLY A 575 7.18 -12.35 13.13
N ALA A 576 6.66 -11.78 14.22
CA ALA A 576 7.33 -10.72 15.00
C ALA A 576 8.21 -11.26 16.14
N SER A 577 8.17 -12.58 16.39
CA SER A 577 8.80 -13.20 17.55
C SER A 577 10.32 -13.24 17.48
N ARG A 578 10.96 -13.27 18.65
CA ARG A 578 12.41 -13.22 18.79
C ARG A 578 12.88 -14.13 19.91
N LEU A 579 14.06 -14.72 19.73
CA LEU A 579 14.80 -15.32 20.83
C LEU A 579 15.41 -14.19 21.66
N ALA A 580 15.25 -14.25 22.97
CA ALA A 580 15.89 -13.30 23.88
C ALA A 580 17.42 -13.44 23.74
N PRO A 581 18.16 -12.32 23.69
CA PRO A 581 19.63 -12.36 23.60
C PRO A 581 20.21 -13.06 24.84
N ALA A 582 21.26 -13.87 24.61
CA ALA A 582 21.94 -14.61 25.68
C ALA A 582 22.75 -13.71 26.62
N ASP A 583 23.18 -12.53 26.13
CA ASP A 583 23.96 -11.53 26.87
C ASP A 583 23.18 -10.21 26.96
N GLU A 584 23.37 -9.44 28.04
CA GLU A 584 22.75 -8.12 28.33
C GLU A 584 23.06 -7.00 27.31
N ALA A 585 23.65 -7.32 26.15
CA ALA A 585 23.76 -6.38 25.04
C ALA A 585 22.35 -6.14 24.44
N GLN A 586 21.60 -5.23 25.07
CA GLN A 586 20.29 -4.76 24.63
C GLN A 586 20.43 -4.02 23.29
N VAL A 587 20.40 -4.76 22.18
CA VAL A 587 20.40 -4.16 20.84
C VAL A 587 19.05 -3.48 20.61
N ALA A 588 19.06 -2.16 20.41
CA ALA A 588 17.85 -1.42 20.00
C ALA A 588 17.26 -2.05 18.73
N THR A 589 15.98 -2.39 18.79
CA THR A 589 15.27 -3.12 17.74
C THR A 589 14.30 -2.21 17.00
N LEU A 590 14.07 -2.47 15.70
CA LEU A 590 12.95 -1.85 15.00
C LEU A 590 11.65 -2.21 15.72
N VAL A 591 10.90 -1.20 16.17
CA VAL A 591 9.62 -1.38 16.87
C VAL A 591 8.60 -2.00 15.91
N GLN A 592 8.06 -3.15 16.30
CA GLN A 592 7.00 -3.87 15.58
C GLN A 592 5.90 -4.26 16.57
N GLY A 593 4.64 -4.13 16.18
CA GLY A 593 3.49 -4.55 16.99
C GLY A 593 2.19 -3.88 16.53
N THR A 594 1.09 -4.17 17.21
CA THR A 594 -0.24 -3.66 16.87
C THR A 594 -0.63 -2.48 17.77
N CYS A 595 -1.14 -1.40 17.18
CA CYS A 595 -1.63 -0.23 17.92
C CYS A 595 -2.75 -0.64 18.90
N GLY A 596 -2.74 -0.07 20.12
CA GLY A 596 -3.61 -0.49 21.23
C GLY A 596 -3.00 -1.54 22.16
N TYR A 597 -2.16 -2.44 21.63
CA TYR A 597 -1.46 -3.48 22.41
C TYR A 597 0.00 -3.15 22.69
N LEU A 598 0.59 -2.24 21.89
CA LEU A 598 2.01 -1.94 21.92
C LEU A 598 2.45 -1.35 23.27
N ASP A 599 3.45 -1.99 23.88
CA ASP A 599 4.08 -1.55 25.11
C ASP A 599 4.72 -0.14 24.96
N PRO A 600 4.32 0.85 25.77
CA PRO A 600 4.90 2.20 25.71
C PRO A 600 6.39 2.23 26.05
N GLU A 601 6.87 1.37 26.94
CA GLU A 601 8.29 1.28 27.27
C GLU A 601 9.10 0.75 26.08
N TYR A 602 8.59 -0.29 25.41
CA TYR A 602 9.18 -0.79 24.17
C TYR A 602 9.20 0.28 23.07
N LEU A 603 8.12 1.04 22.92
CA LEU A 603 8.04 2.13 21.94
C LEU A 603 9.09 3.22 22.18
N LEU A 604 9.37 3.54 23.45
CA LEU A 604 10.32 4.58 23.84
C LEU A 604 11.78 4.11 23.82
N THR A 605 12.03 2.91 24.32
CA THR A 605 13.39 2.36 24.49
C THR A 605 13.88 1.60 23.26
N CYS A 606 12.96 1.21 22.36
CA CYS A 606 13.18 0.28 21.26
C CYS A 606 13.66 -1.12 21.70
N GLN A 607 13.45 -1.49 22.97
CA GLN A 607 13.85 -2.79 23.53
C GLN A 607 12.63 -3.69 23.78
N LEU A 608 12.57 -4.84 23.10
CA LEU A 608 11.54 -5.84 23.33
C LEU A 608 11.96 -6.76 24.46
N THR A 609 11.11 -6.93 25.47
CA THR A 609 11.37 -7.81 26.62
C THR A 609 10.18 -8.75 26.90
N CYS A 610 10.36 -9.73 27.79
CA CYS A 610 9.23 -10.56 28.25
C CYS A 610 8.11 -9.71 28.86
N LYS A 611 8.46 -8.54 29.44
CA LYS A 611 7.50 -7.61 30.05
C LYS A 611 6.67 -6.84 29.03
N SER A 612 7.13 -6.74 27.77
CA SER A 612 6.35 -6.15 26.68
C SER A 612 5.19 -7.06 26.25
N ASP A 613 5.41 -8.37 26.27
CA ASP A 613 4.34 -9.36 26.05
C ASP A 613 3.32 -9.34 27.21
N VAL A 614 3.77 -9.13 28.46
CA VAL A 614 2.88 -8.99 29.63
C VAL A 614 1.94 -7.79 29.47
N TYR A 615 2.46 -6.63 29.05
CA TYR A 615 1.63 -5.46 28.76
C TYR A 615 0.60 -5.75 27.67
N SER A 616 1.05 -6.33 26.55
CA SER A 616 0.19 -6.67 25.41
C SER A 616 -0.91 -7.67 25.80
N PHE A 617 -0.59 -8.64 26.64
CA PHE A 617 -1.54 -9.61 27.17
C PHE A 617 -2.55 -8.99 28.14
N ALA A 618 -2.15 -8.00 28.94
CA ALA A 618 -3.07 -7.27 29.82
C ALA A 618 -4.19 -6.57 29.02
N VAL A 619 -3.87 -6.06 27.83
CA VAL A 619 -4.86 -5.50 26.92
C VAL A 619 -5.81 -6.58 26.42
N VAL A 620 -5.33 -7.78 26.08
CA VAL A 620 -6.20 -8.93 25.72
C VAL A 620 -7.12 -9.30 26.88
N LEU A 621 -6.61 -9.31 28.11
CA LEU A 621 -7.41 -9.58 29.31
C LEU A 621 -8.50 -8.50 29.50
N LEU A 622 -8.20 -7.23 29.23
CA LEU A 622 -9.21 -6.17 29.22
C LEU A 622 -10.27 -6.38 28.15
N GLU A 623 -9.91 -6.77 26.94
CA GLU A 623 -10.89 -7.08 25.89
C GLU A 623 -11.85 -8.19 26.35
N LEU A 624 -11.32 -9.24 26.99
CA LEU A 624 -12.12 -10.33 27.55
C LEU A 624 -13.06 -9.86 28.67
N LEU A 625 -12.59 -9.02 29.60
CA LEU A 625 -13.38 -8.57 30.75
C LEU A 625 -14.42 -7.49 30.39
N THR A 626 -14.13 -6.66 29.38
CA THR A 626 -14.96 -5.49 29.04
C THR A 626 -15.79 -5.68 27.77
N GLY A 627 -15.41 -6.60 26.88
CA GLY A 627 -16.00 -6.72 25.55
C GLY A 627 -15.71 -5.54 24.62
N ARG A 628 -14.80 -4.62 25.00
CA ARG A 628 -14.43 -3.43 24.23
C ARG A 628 -13.15 -3.66 23.45
N LYS A 629 -13.02 -3.04 22.27
CA LYS A 629 -11.82 -3.14 21.42
C LYS A 629 -10.65 -2.39 22.05
N ALA A 630 -9.44 -2.90 21.85
CA ALA A 630 -8.21 -2.29 22.36
C ALA A 630 -7.98 -0.84 21.88
N PHE A 631 -8.38 -0.50 20.65
CA PHE A 631 -8.21 0.83 20.06
C PHE A 631 -9.43 1.20 19.19
N CYS A 632 -10.04 2.35 19.47
CA CYS A 632 -11.23 2.87 18.78
C CYS A 632 -11.07 4.36 18.45
N PRO A 633 -10.59 4.73 17.26
CA PRO A 633 -10.36 6.13 16.91
C PRO A 633 -11.66 6.96 16.75
N ASP A 634 -12.79 6.31 16.52
CA ASP A 634 -14.13 6.92 16.36
C ASP A 634 -14.98 6.85 17.65
N GLY A 635 -14.34 6.78 18.82
CA GLY A 635 -15.03 6.73 20.11
C GLY A 635 -15.86 8.00 20.38
N PRO A 636 -16.96 7.91 21.15
CA PRO A 636 -17.82 9.05 21.46
C PRO A 636 -17.13 10.13 22.33
N GLU A 637 -16.06 9.78 23.05
CA GLU A 637 -15.26 10.69 23.90
C GLU A 637 -13.75 10.60 23.56
N GLU A 638 -12.99 11.70 23.75
CA GLU A 638 -11.52 11.74 23.49
C GLU A 638 -10.74 10.66 24.28
N ASP A 639 -11.24 10.29 25.46
CA ASP A 639 -10.66 9.28 26.36
C ASP A 639 -10.97 7.82 25.97
N ASP A 640 -11.86 7.57 25.00
CA ASP A 640 -12.24 6.22 24.53
C ASP A 640 -11.32 5.66 23.43
N THR A 641 -10.27 6.41 23.06
CA THR A 641 -9.36 6.05 21.98
C THR A 641 -8.54 4.78 22.29
N SER A 642 -8.16 4.56 23.56
CA SER A 642 -7.30 3.46 24.01
C SER A 642 -7.87 2.80 25.26
N LEU A 643 -8.28 1.53 25.14
CA LEU A 643 -8.89 0.78 26.24
C LEU A 643 -8.00 0.69 27.48
N ALA A 644 -6.69 0.52 27.28
CA ALA A 644 -5.72 0.48 28.38
C ALA A 644 -5.71 1.80 29.17
N PHE A 645 -5.75 2.94 28.46
CA PHE A 645 -5.77 4.26 29.08
C PHE A 645 -7.09 4.52 29.81
N SER A 646 -8.23 4.24 29.16
CA SER A 646 -9.57 4.42 29.76
C SER A 646 -9.72 3.57 31.03
N PHE A 647 -9.19 2.34 31.03
CA PHE A 647 -9.23 1.45 32.19
C PHE A 647 -8.38 1.98 33.35
N VAL A 648 -7.16 2.43 33.09
CA VAL A 648 -6.29 3.01 34.13
C VAL A 648 -6.96 4.22 34.79
N THR A 649 -7.56 5.11 33.99
CA THR A 649 -8.33 6.26 34.50
C THR A 649 -9.55 5.83 35.31
N ALA A 650 -10.27 4.79 34.87
CA ALA A 650 -11.42 4.27 35.60
C ALA A 650 -11.04 3.69 36.96
N VAL A 651 -9.96 2.91 37.06
CA VAL A 651 -9.47 2.37 38.34
C VAL A 651 -9.04 3.49 39.29
N GLN A 652 -8.32 4.50 38.79
CA GLN A 652 -7.92 5.67 39.60
C GLN A 652 -9.13 6.43 40.16
N GLY A 653 -10.24 6.45 39.42
CA GLY A 653 -11.51 7.02 39.85
C GLY A 653 -12.39 6.08 40.68
N GLY A 654 -11.97 4.84 40.96
CA GLY A 654 -12.77 3.82 41.66
C GLY A 654 -13.98 3.29 40.86
N ARG A 655 -13.96 3.46 39.52
CA ARG A 655 -15.06 3.14 38.60
C ARG A 655 -14.76 1.92 37.71
N HIS A 656 -13.78 1.09 38.08
CA HIS A 656 -13.36 -0.07 37.28
C HIS A 656 -14.45 -1.13 37.12
N ARG A 657 -15.46 -1.18 37.99
CA ARG A 657 -16.60 -2.10 37.84
C ARG A 657 -17.62 -1.63 36.79
N GLU A 658 -17.62 -0.34 36.44
CA GLU A 658 -18.53 0.24 35.45
C GLU A 658 -18.09 -0.07 34.01
N ILE A 659 -16.79 -0.27 33.79
CA ILE A 659 -16.22 -0.56 32.47
C ILE A 659 -16.32 -2.05 32.09
N MET A 660 -16.52 -2.93 33.07
CA MET A 660 -16.66 -4.37 32.86
C MET A 660 -17.97 -4.71 32.12
N ASP A 661 -17.94 -5.79 31.35
CA ASP A 661 -19.12 -6.35 30.68
C ASP A 661 -20.17 -6.76 31.73
N GLY A 662 -21.44 -6.45 31.48
CA GLY A 662 -22.53 -6.72 32.43
C GLY A 662 -22.65 -8.20 32.80
N ASN A 663 -22.49 -9.10 31.83
CA ASN A 663 -22.56 -10.55 32.07
C ASN A 663 -21.34 -11.03 32.87
N VAL A 664 -20.17 -10.43 32.63
CA VAL A 664 -18.95 -10.70 33.39
C VAL A 664 -19.12 -10.27 34.85
N ARG A 665 -19.78 -9.12 35.08
CA ARG A 665 -20.07 -8.62 36.42
C ARG A 665 -21.06 -9.46 37.19
N GLU A 666 -22.09 -9.97 36.52
CA GLU A 666 -23.07 -10.86 37.13
C GLU A 666 -22.48 -12.24 37.48
N GLU A 667 -21.60 -12.79 36.64
CA GLU A 667 -21.09 -14.16 36.82
C GLU A 667 -19.84 -14.25 37.73
N LEU A 668 -18.90 -13.30 37.65
CA LEU A 668 -17.63 -13.40 38.39
C LEU A 668 -17.72 -12.92 39.85
N GLY A 669 -18.64 -12.00 40.14
CA GLY A 669 -18.75 -11.34 41.43
C GLY A 669 -17.69 -10.26 41.67
N ASP A 670 -17.98 -9.37 42.62
CA ASP A 670 -17.22 -8.15 42.89
C ASP A 670 -15.76 -8.41 43.31
N GLU A 671 -15.52 -9.40 44.18
CA GLU A 671 -14.16 -9.71 44.66
C GLU A 671 -13.22 -10.18 43.54
N VAL A 672 -13.73 -11.00 42.62
CA VAL A 672 -12.95 -11.51 41.48
C VAL A 672 -12.64 -10.37 40.50
N ILE A 673 -13.58 -9.44 40.32
CA ILE A 673 -13.39 -8.25 39.48
C ILE A 673 -12.33 -7.32 40.05
N ASP A 674 -12.36 -7.08 41.36
CA ASP A 674 -11.39 -6.22 42.02
C ASP A 674 -9.97 -6.81 41.94
N ASP A 675 -9.82 -8.11 42.21
CA ASP A 675 -8.53 -8.81 42.05
C ASP A 675 -8.04 -8.84 40.59
N ALA A 676 -8.96 -9.00 39.63
CA ALA A 676 -8.62 -8.94 38.20
C ALA A 676 -8.15 -7.53 37.80
N ALA A 677 -8.83 -6.49 38.29
CA ALA A 677 -8.44 -5.10 38.04
C ALA A 677 -7.06 -4.78 38.61
N GLU A 678 -6.76 -5.25 39.83
CA GLU A 678 -5.43 -5.11 40.44
C GLU A 678 -4.35 -5.76 39.56
N LEU A 679 -4.59 -7.00 39.10
CA LEU A 679 -3.64 -7.70 38.23
C LEU A 679 -3.40 -6.93 36.92
N VAL A 680 -4.47 -6.48 36.24
CA VAL A 680 -4.36 -5.74 34.98
C VAL A 680 -3.56 -4.45 35.18
N ILE A 681 -3.84 -3.68 36.23
CA ILE A 681 -3.12 -2.42 36.50
C ILE A 681 -1.63 -2.66 36.70
N ARG A 682 -1.25 -3.72 37.42
CA ARG A 682 0.17 -4.08 37.57
C ARG A 682 0.81 -4.47 36.24
N CYS A 683 0.09 -5.18 35.37
CA CYS A 683 0.59 -5.54 34.04
C CYS A 683 0.70 -4.34 33.08
N LEU A 684 -0.14 -3.31 33.26
CA LEU A 684 -0.14 -2.07 32.47
C LEU A 684 0.81 -0.98 32.97
N SER A 685 1.69 -1.27 33.95
CA SER A 685 2.68 -0.28 34.40
C SER A 685 3.53 0.24 33.23
N LEU A 686 3.83 1.54 33.24
CA LEU A 686 4.73 2.17 32.28
C LEU A 686 6.19 1.70 32.44
N THR A 687 6.53 1.16 33.61
CA THR A 687 7.85 0.62 33.93
C THR A 687 7.81 -0.90 33.87
N GLY A 688 8.56 -1.53 32.96
CA GLY A 688 8.52 -2.98 32.76
C GLY A 688 8.96 -3.79 33.97
N GLU A 689 9.86 -3.27 34.79
CA GLU A 689 10.34 -3.93 36.01
C GLU A 689 9.22 -4.16 37.04
N GLU A 690 8.27 -3.23 37.14
CA GLU A 690 7.14 -3.31 38.09
C GLU A 690 6.07 -4.31 37.67
N ARG A 691 6.03 -4.67 36.39
CA ARG A 691 5.08 -5.65 35.86
C ARG A 691 5.40 -7.05 36.42
N PRO A 692 4.41 -7.89 36.74
CA PRO A 692 4.67 -9.28 37.10
C PRO A 692 5.30 -10.06 35.94
N THR A 693 5.89 -11.20 36.24
CA THR A 693 6.29 -12.19 35.23
C THR A 693 5.05 -12.86 34.64
N MET A 694 5.16 -13.36 33.41
CA MET A 694 4.02 -14.02 32.76
C MET A 694 3.56 -15.29 33.50
N MET A 695 4.47 -15.96 34.23
CA MET A 695 4.12 -17.08 35.11
C MET A 695 3.24 -16.63 36.29
N GLU A 696 3.59 -15.54 36.96
CA GLU A 696 2.77 -14.97 38.05
C GLU A 696 1.40 -14.52 37.54
N VAL A 697 1.33 -13.97 36.32
CA VAL A 697 0.07 -13.62 35.66
C VAL A 697 -0.78 -14.87 35.43
N ALA A 698 -0.20 -15.93 34.87
CA ALA A 698 -0.91 -17.20 34.63
C ALA A 698 -1.46 -17.79 35.94
N ASP A 699 -0.64 -17.85 36.99
CA ASP A 699 -1.04 -18.38 38.30
C ASP A 699 -2.17 -17.56 38.94
N LYS A 700 -2.13 -16.22 38.84
CA LYS A 700 -3.19 -15.37 39.39
C LYS A 700 -4.50 -15.53 38.60
N ILE A 701 -4.46 -15.63 37.27
CA ILE A 701 -5.66 -15.85 36.46
C ILE A 701 -6.27 -17.23 36.75
N GLU A 702 -5.45 -18.26 36.93
CA GLU A 702 -5.92 -19.60 37.29
C GLU A 702 -6.64 -19.63 38.65
N ARG A 703 -6.15 -18.84 39.62
CA ARG A 703 -6.84 -18.62 40.90
C ARG A 703 -8.17 -17.89 40.72
N LEU A 704 -8.22 -16.84 39.90
CA LEU A 704 -9.46 -16.11 39.61
C LEU A 704 -10.51 -17.02 38.99
N ARG A 705 -10.10 -17.85 38.03
CA ARG A 705 -10.95 -18.89 37.42
C ARG A 705 -11.51 -19.86 38.46
N SER A 706 -10.65 -20.35 39.36
CA SER A 706 -11.04 -21.27 40.42
C SER A 706 -12.02 -20.64 41.42
N CYS A 707 -11.88 -19.35 41.74
CA CYS A 707 -12.81 -18.61 42.60
C CYS A 707 -14.16 -18.39 41.91
N ALA A 708 -14.16 -18.00 40.63
CA ALA A 708 -15.38 -17.82 39.85
C ALA A 708 -16.22 -19.10 39.77
N CYS A 709 -15.60 -20.26 39.53
CA CYS A 709 -16.31 -21.55 39.50
C CYS A 709 -16.98 -21.92 40.84
N ARG A 710 -16.44 -21.45 41.98
CA ARG A 710 -17.05 -21.69 43.31
C ARG A 710 -18.28 -20.82 43.53
N ASN A 711 -18.29 -19.59 43.02
CA ASN A 711 -19.43 -18.68 43.14
C ASN A 711 -20.61 -19.10 42.24
N ALA A 712 -20.35 -19.81 41.13
CA ALA A 712 -21.39 -20.32 40.24
C ALA A 712 -22.08 -21.62 40.73
N THR A 713 -21.59 -22.25 41.80
CA THR A 713 -22.14 -23.52 42.35
C THR A 713 -22.95 -23.35 43.64
N VAL A 714 -23.18 -22.11 44.05
CA VAL A 714 -24.06 -21.68 45.15
C VAL A 714 -25.23 -20.91 44.54
#